data_AF-A0A1C6V2D9-F1
#
_entry.id   AF-A0A1C6V2D9-F1
#
_cell.length_a   1.000
_cell.length_b   1.000
_cell.length_c   1.000
_cell.angle_alpha   90.00
_cell.angle_beta   90.00
_cell.angle_gamma   90.00
#
_symmetry.space_group_name_H-M   'P 1'
#
loop_
_entity.id
_entity.type
_entity.pdbx_description
1 polymer ?
#
loop_
_entity_poly.entity_id
_entity_poly.type
_entity_poly.pdbx_seq_one_letter_code
_entity_poly.pdbx_strand_id
1 'polypeptide(L)'
;MLSDVTIPQDLDERFREALAALTAPQQRRDLGEPLRKATGPGTGTDPEPADRRPAPAPAPDVAPVNGQTPPAPDPASADGRPAPDPASADGRPAPDPACVDGRTVPDPASVDGQTVPEPASADGQTEAVLTGAWALDLFDAQVVSRQLDLAGRWLHGFGEGFYTIASAGHEGNAAVAAALRPTDPALLHHRSGAFYCVRAAQTTNASTRPTANASTRPAANAPALPAADDRVTRAADDRVNRAADDRVTRAADDDDRVTRAADDPAGHATATPHATATPHATSGAIPPATAVPDSGSSNDLAAGPGSGKGLAAGQPFTNRAGPFTDQPTATSGDPVADQLPGAPGGQGTDQRPDARGGPRPDQNPGTPEGAPTGTHAPTGTGGTTGTHTPTGMHAPTGTHAPIGTGAPTGTHAAAGTHAPTGTGAATGTHAAAGGGPVDGFAGTDAAAVGEPGGAASVRARPIGDGYLDAARDVLRGMVASAREPLAGGRHKVFGRADLAVVPTTSTAGSYLPRAVGLGLALERLRRLDVPDTAEDADRAQRSGWPADAIVVCSFGDASVNHANATAAFNAAGWCDHTGLRIPVLFVCEDNGLGSPEGWVTQALRSRPGIRYFAADGGDLVGTYRVAAEAQAWVRRHRRPAVLHLSTVRLWDRQEARNEYDTVAGERDPVLATAQSLVSAGFVTGEELLSRYDEAGWQVRRLAEEAIGEPKLAEPVEVLAALAPRRPARVARAVADAAARAAGPAAAVRAEAFGGKPPELAGPLTLAQSINAALTDGLLDHSGAAVFGVDVAARGGVNGVTEGLRDRFGPARVFDTLLDETSILGLALGAGLAGMLPVPEIRYLAYLHHAEDQLRGEAAGLQFLSSGAFRNPMVVRVAGLATPDGLGGPVHDDNSVAVLRDVPGLVIAVPARPDDAAPMLRTCLASAAVDGSVCVFLEPAALYHARDLYAEGDGEWLGEYAEPGRWAGGHVPVGRARVYGVGSAEDVTIITFGNGVWMSLRAASALADEGIGTRVVDLRWLAPLPVADLIREASATGRVLVVDETRRSGGVGEGVIAALVDAGYVGAARRVAAVDSFVPLGPAAGRVLVSEDAITQGARTLLAR
;
A
#
# COMPACT_ATOMS: atom_id res chain seq x y z
N MET A 1 -12.49 47.28 20.07
CA MET A 1 -11.30 46.41 20.00
C MET A 1 -11.69 45.17 19.22
N LEU A 2 -11.48 45.20 17.91
CA LEU A 2 -11.31 43.97 17.13
C LEU A 2 -9.82 43.64 17.21
N SER A 3 -9.46 42.38 17.38
CA SER A 3 -8.06 41.95 17.45
C SER A 3 -7.41 42.05 16.07
N ASP A 4 -6.16 42.51 16.02
CA ASP A 4 -5.37 42.59 14.80
C ASP A 4 -5.09 41.18 14.24
N VAL A 5 -5.94 40.73 13.32
CA VAL A 5 -5.73 39.50 12.55
C VAL A 5 -4.72 39.82 11.47
N THR A 6 -3.43 39.60 11.75
CA THR A 6 -2.34 39.83 10.81
C THR A 6 -2.51 38.93 9.58
N ILE A 7 -2.90 39.50 8.44
CA ILE A 7 -3.14 38.77 7.20
C ILE A 7 -1.83 38.57 6.42
N PRO A 8 -1.69 37.52 5.58
CA PRO A 8 -0.43 37.23 4.87
C PRO A 8 0.17 38.38 4.03
N GLN A 9 -0.62 39.42 3.73
CA GLN A 9 -0.18 40.63 3.04
C GLN A 9 0.66 41.51 3.97
N ASP A 10 0.18 41.82 5.18
CA ASP A 10 0.93 42.49 6.25
C ASP A 10 2.28 41.81 6.55
N LEU A 11 2.36 40.50 6.30
CA LEU A 11 3.52 39.66 6.60
C LEU A 11 4.56 39.73 5.47
N ASP A 12 4.09 39.81 4.23
CA ASP A 12 4.90 40.13 3.06
C ASP A 12 5.42 41.58 3.13
N GLU A 13 4.60 42.52 3.58
CA GLU A 13 4.98 43.92 3.84
C GLU A 13 6.09 44.02 4.89
N ARG A 14 5.95 43.41 6.06
CA ARG A 14 7.02 43.37 7.08
C ARG A 14 8.30 42.71 6.59
N PHE A 15 8.20 41.68 5.75
CA PHE A 15 9.36 41.04 5.14
C PHE A 15 10.07 42.00 4.16
N ARG A 16 9.32 42.71 3.30
CA ARG A 16 9.85 43.75 2.40
C ARG A 16 10.53 44.87 3.17
N GLU A 17 9.94 45.36 4.26
CA GLU A 17 10.54 46.37 5.15
C GLU A 17 11.86 45.89 5.74
N ALA A 18 11.91 44.66 6.27
CA ALA A 18 13.13 44.07 6.83
C ALA A 18 14.23 43.88 5.77
N LEU A 19 13.87 43.52 4.55
CA LEU A 19 14.78 43.36 3.41
C LEU A 19 15.31 44.72 2.91
N ALA A 20 14.46 45.75 2.87
CA ALA A 20 14.84 47.13 2.54
C ALA A 20 15.79 47.74 3.58
N ALA A 21 15.63 47.38 4.86
CA ALA A 21 16.45 47.86 5.96
C ALA A 21 17.88 47.29 5.99
N LEU A 22 18.22 46.30 5.14
CA LEU A 22 19.57 45.73 5.07
C LEU A 22 20.58 46.72 4.48
N THR A 23 21.34 47.36 5.37
CA THR A 23 22.29 48.43 5.07
C THR A 23 23.33 48.01 4.01
N ALA A 24 23.55 48.88 3.01
CA ALA A 24 24.50 48.61 1.94
C ALA A 24 25.94 48.38 2.45
N PRO A 25 26.69 47.42 1.87
CA PRO A 25 28.04 47.10 2.31
C PRO A 25 29.04 48.20 1.98
N GLN A 26 30.04 48.38 2.86
CA GLN A 26 31.09 49.41 2.71
C GLN A 26 32.01 49.19 1.50
N GLN A 27 32.11 47.94 1.01
CA GLN A 27 32.86 47.56 -0.19
C GLN A 27 32.16 46.39 -0.89
N ARG A 28 32.03 46.46 -2.21
CA ARG A 28 31.47 45.37 -3.04
C ARG A 28 32.54 44.29 -3.28
N ARG A 29 32.17 43.02 -3.12
CA ARG A 29 33.00 41.82 -3.41
C ARG A 29 32.52 41.11 -4.66
N ASP A 30 33.41 40.33 -5.29
CA ASP A 30 33.10 39.61 -6.53
C ASP A 30 32.25 38.36 -6.23
N LEU A 31 31.18 38.13 -7.00
CA LEU A 31 30.27 37.00 -6.78
C LEU A 31 30.94 35.61 -6.95
N GLY A 32 32.09 35.52 -7.63
CA GLY A 32 32.90 34.31 -7.68
C GLY A 32 33.60 33.98 -6.36
N GLU A 33 33.70 34.92 -5.42
CA GLU A 33 34.32 34.68 -4.12
C GLU A 33 33.47 33.80 -3.18
N PRO A 34 34.11 33.09 -2.23
CA PRO A 34 33.47 32.45 -1.09
C PRO A 34 32.50 33.34 -0.30
N LEU A 35 31.27 32.86 -0.13
CA LEU A 35 30.42 33.21 1.03
C LEU A 35 30.86 32.32 2.20
N ARG A 36 31.46 32.95 3.22
CA ARG A 36 31.79 32.30 4.48
C ARG A 36 30.72 32.64 5.51
N LYS A 37 30.45 31.74 6.46
CA LYS A 37 29.61 32.07 7.63
C LYS A 37 30.21 33.27 8.34
N ALA A 38 29.37 34.25 8.71
CA ALA A 38 29.81 35.43 9.43
C ALA A 38 30.31 35.04 10.83
N THR A 39 31.63 35.03 11.02
CA THR A 39 32.23 35.18 12.35
C THR A 39 31.87 36.57 12.87
N GLY A 40 31.42 36.67 14.12
CA GLY A 40 31.05 37.95 14.73
C GLY A 40 32.20 38.98 14.70
N PRO A 41 31.89 40.29 14.84
CA PRO A 41 32.86 41.37 14.70
C PRO A 41 34.09 41.15 15.59
N GLY A 42 35.26 41.05 14.96
CA GLY A 42 36.41 40.36 15.54
C GLY A 42 37.08 41.09 16.71
N THR A 43 37.10 40.44 17.87
CA THR A 43 38.14 40.64 18.89
C THR A 43 39.37 39.83 18.51
N GLY A 44 40.39 40.48 17.95
CA GLY A 44 41.57 39.80 17.41
C GLY A 44 42.53 39.26 18.48
N THR A 45 42.52 37.94 18.67
CA THR A 45 43.60 37.13 19.27
C THR A 45 43.49 35.70 18.76
N ASP A 46 44.56 35.13 18.21
CA ASP A 46 44.60 33.72 17.83
C ASP A 46 44.52 32.81 19.08
N PRO A 47 43.70 31.74 19.07
CA PRO A 47 43.70 30.74 20.13
C PRO A 47 44.79 29.68 19.91
N GLU A 48 45.70 29.52 20.88
CA GLU A 48 46.49 28.29 21.00
C GLU A 48 45.59 27.06 21.23
N PRO A 49 46.02 25.85 20.81
CA PRO A 49 45.24 24.62 20.98
C PRO A 49 45.19 24.19 22.46
N ALA A 50 44.13 24.59 23.16
CA ALA A 50 43.93 24.32 24.57
C ALA A 50 43.35 22.91 24.84
N ASP A 51 44.21 21.88 24.89
CA ASP A 51 43.85 20.56 25.43
C ASP A 51 43.63 20.62 26.95
N ARG A 52 42.37 20.79 27.38
CA ARG A 52 41.93 20.55 28.76
C ARG A 52 40.52 19.95 28.80
N ARG A 53 40.41 18.76 29.38
CA ARG A 53 39.13 18.10 29.69
C ARG A 53 38.31 18.93 30.69
N PRO A 54 36.97 19.04 30.54
CA PRO A 54 36.12 19.60 31.58
C PRO A 54 36.01 18.65 32.79
N ALA A 55 35.98 19.22 34.00
CA ALA A 55 35.62 18.50 35.22
C ALA A 55 34.08 18.41 35.35
N PRO A 56 33.53 17.37 36.00
CA PRO A 56 32.09 17.24 36.19
C PRO A 56 31.53 18.29 37.15
N ALA A 57 30.33 18.81 36.84
CA ALA A 57 29.59 19.73 37.70
C ALA A 57 28.93 18.99 38.89
N PRO A 58 28.73 19.66 40.04
CA PRO A 58 28.13 19.05 41.23
C PRO A 58 26.61 18.84 41.10
N ALA A 59 26.08 17.88 41.87
CA ALA A 59 24.65 17.66 42.03
C ALA A 59 23.99 18.74 42.91
N PRO A 60 22.67 19.01 42.76
CA PRO A 60 21.97 20.01 43.57
C PRO A 60 21.67 19.53 45.00
N ASP A 61 21.79 20.44 45.97
CA ASP A 61 21.49 20.19 47.38
C ASP A 61 19.97 20.01 47.66
N VAL A 62 19.66 19.17 48.65
CA VAL A 62 18.32 19.02 49.22
C VAL A 62 18.36 19.44 50.70
N ALA A 63 17.45 20.32 51.11
CA ALA A 63 17.43 20.90 52.45
C ALA A 63 17.00 19.89 53.55
N PRO A 64 17.52 20.01 54.79
CA PRO A 64 17.32 19.02 55.85
C PRO A 64 15.97 19.16 56.58
N VAL A 65 15.43 18.02 57.02
CA VAL A 65 14.28 17.94 57.94
C VAL A 65 14.77 17.48 59.32
N ASN A 66 14.28 18.14 60.38
CA ASN A 66 14.55 17.78 61.78
C ASN A 66 13.23 17.60 62.54
N GLY A 67 13.06 16.46 63.22
CA GLY A 67 11.90 16.09 64.02
C GLY A 67 12.18 14.79 64.79
N GLN A 68 11.63 14.64 66.01
CA GLN A 68 12.15 13.68 67.00
C GLN A 68 11.31 12.40 67.20
N THR A 69 11.99 11.39 67.76
CA THR A 69 11.59 9.98 68.05
C THR A 69 10.49 9.84 69.13
N PRO A 70 9.83 8.66 69.30
CA PRO A 70 10.39 7.55 70.11
C PRO A 70 10.00 6.11 69.56
N PRO A 71 9.98 4.98 70.32
CA PRO A 71 11.12 4.03 70.30
C PRO A 71 10.79 2.50 70.17
N ALA A 72 11.84 1.69 69.91
CA ALA A 72 12.17 0.30 70.34
C ALA A 72 11.06 -0.78 70.51
N PRO A 73 11.26 -2.05 70.05
CA PRO A 73 12.20 -2.98 70.73
C PRO A 73 12.99 -3.98 69.83
N ASP A 74 13.66 -4.92 70.50
CA ASP A 74 14.64 -5.96 70.06
C ASP A 74 14.38 -7.24 70.94
N PRO A 75 15.15 -8.36 70.98
CA PRO A 75 15.87 -9.20 69.98
C PRO A 75 15.40 -10.70 69.97
N ALA A 76 15.93 -11.52 69.04
CA ALA A 76 16.22 -12.99 69.20
C ALA A 76 16.67 -13.62 67.85
N SER A 77 17.40 -14.74 67.70
CA SER A 77 18.60 -15.34 68.33
C SER A 77 18.63 -16.87 68.03
N ALA A 78 19.62 -17.34 67.25
CA ALA A 78 20.22 -18.71 67.28
C ALA A 78 19.29 -19.96 67.03
N ASP A 79 19.76 -21.18 66.70
CA ASP A 79 21.11 -21.72 66.47
C ASP A 79 21.09 -23.03 65.61
N GLY A 80 22.25 -23.58 65.25
CA GLY A 80 22.43 -25.04 65.06
C GLY A 80 22.51 -25.66 63.64
N ARG A 81 23.65 -26.31 63.34
CA ARG A 81 23.79 -27.42 62.35
C ARG A 81 23.95 -28.77 63.11
N PRO A 82 23.71 -29.96 62.52
CA PRO A 82 24.74 -30.62 61.68
C PRO A 82 24.18 -31.40 60.46
N ALA A 83 25.08 -31.91 59.62
CA ALA A 83 24.79 -32.89 58.54
C ALA A 83 25.43 -34.25 58.85
N PRO A 84 24.95 -35.34 58.23
CA PRO A 84 25.89 -36.16 57.45
C PRO A 84 25.32 -36.72 56.13
N ASP A 85 26.25 -37.12 55.25
CA ASP A 85 26.12 -37.93 54.02
C ASP A 85 26.69 -39.36 54.34
N PRO A 86 26.79 -40.40 53.47
CA PRO A 86 26.34 -40.57 52.07
C PRO A 86 25.76 -42.00 51.76
N ALA A 87 25.83 -42.43 50.47
CA ALA A 87 25.94 -43.82 49.94
C ALA A 87 24.66 -44.71 49.81
N SER A 88 24.53 -45.62 48.82
CA SER A 88 25.35 -45.95 47.62
C SER A 88 24.69 -46.92 46.61
N ALA A 89 25.01 -46.74 45.31
CA ALA A 89 25.34 -47.75 44.25
C ALA A 89 24.33 -48.90 43.90
N ASP A 90 24.38 -49.60 42.76
CA ASP A 90 25.32 -49.73 41.60
C ASP A 90 24.54 -49.71 40.24
N GLY A 91 25.12 -49.50 39.04
CA GLY A 91 26.50 -49.10 38.69
C GLY A 91 26.93 -49.43 37.22
N ARG A 92 27.87 -48.63 36.67
CA ARG A 92 28.73 -48.85 35.46
C ARG A 92 28.10 -48.70 34.05
N PRO A 93 28.91 -48.42 32.99
CA PRO A 93 29.98 -47.40 32.87
C PRO A 93 29.93 -46.60 31.52
N ALA A 94 30.76 -45.55 31.39
CA ALA A 94 30.89 -44.70 30.19
C ALA A 94 31.98 -45.18 29.18
N PRO A 95 32.13 -44.48 28.03
CA PRO A 95 33.43 -43.85 27.73
C PRO A 95 33.37 -42.38 27.23
N ASP A 96 34.56 -41.78 27.15
CA ASP A 96 34.98 -40.39 26.81
C ASP A 96 34.14 -39.51 25.86
N PRO A 97 34.28 -38.17 26.03
CA PRO A 97 35.10 -37.43 25.04
C PRO A 97 36.21 -36.58 25.68
N ALA A 98 37.39 -36.54 25.04
CA ALA A 98 38.55 -35.79 25.52
C ALA A 98 39.13 -34.81 24.47
N CYS A 99 39.21 -33.53 24.87
CA CYS A 99 40.21 -32.51 24.48
C CYS A 99 40.39 -32.10 23.00
N VAL A 100 40.89 -30.88 22.69
CA VAL A 100 40.66 -29.51 23.20
C VAL A 100 41.42 -28.56 22.26
N ASP A 101 40.79 -27.46 21.84
CA ASP A 101 41.37 -26.12 21.58
C ASP A 101 40.42 -25.28 20.69
N GLY A 102 40.20 -23.98 20.91
CA GLY A 102 40.66 -23.19 22.05
C GLY A 102 40.70 -21.68 21.80
N ARG A 103 39.59 -20.96 22.05
CA ARG A 103 39.55 -19.54 22.50
C ARG A 103 38.13 -19.10 22.86
N THR A 104 38.02 -18.36 23.96
CA THR A 104 36.78 -17.83 24.52
C THR A 104 36.37 -16.49 23.90
N VAL A 105 35.07 -16.23 23.85
CA VAL A 105 34.51 -14.88 23.66
C VAL A 105 34.49 -14.20 25.05
N PRO A 106 35.08 -13.00 25.21
CA PRO A 106 35.04 -12.27 26.48
C PRO A 106 33.75 -11.45 26.65
N ASP A 107 33.33 -11.31 27.89
CA ASP A 107 32.23 -10.46 28.39
C ASP A 107 32.56 -8.97 28.17
N PRO A 108 31.67 -8.13 27.58
CA PRO A 108 31.96 -6.73 27.25
C PRO A 108 31.89 -5.78 28.46
N ALA A 109 32.71 -6.03 29.48
CA ALA A 109 32.91 -5.14 30.63
C ALA A 109 34.40 -4.92 30.95
N SER A 110 34.81 -3.65 31.02
CA SER A 110 36.13 -3.14 31.44
C SER A 110 37.39 -3.62 30.68
N VAL A 111 37.88 -2.78 29.75
CA VAL A 111 39.32 -2.51 29.56
C VAL A 111 39.49 -1.01 29.26
N ASP A 112 40.44 -0.35 29.92
CA ASP A 112 40.74 1.06 29.73
C ASP A 112 41.60 1.36 28.48
N GLY A 113 41.33 2.52 27.87
CA GLY A 113 42.37 3.46 27.43
C GLY A 113 43.54 2.95 26.58
N GLN A 114 43.29 2.58 25.32
CA GLN A 114 44.30 2.75 24.26
C GLN A 114 43.75 3.57 23.09
N THR A 115 44.36 4.73 22.85
CA THR A 115 44.11 5.57 21.69
C THR A 115 44.75 4.93 20.45
N VAL A 116 43.93 4.35 19.58
CA VAL A 116 44.35 4.02 18.21
C VAL A 116 44.63 5.35 17.48
N PRO A 117 45.79 5.52 16.83
CA PRO A 117 46.09 6.77 16.13
C PRO A 117 45.16 6.94 14.93
N GLU A 118 44.69 8.16 14.70
CA GLU A 118 43.96 8.48 13.46
C GLU A 118 44.87 8.26 12.24
N PRO A 119 44.38 7.64 11.16
CA PRO A 119 45.09 7.65 9.89
C PRO A 119 45.14 9.10 9.38
N ALA A 120 46.35 9.60 9.15
CA ALA A 120 46.58 10.98 8.74
C ALA A 120 45.74 11.35 7.49
N SER A 121 45.25 12.59 7.44
CA SER A 121 44.32 13.13 6.45
C SER A 121 44.96 13.36 5.06
N ALA A 122 45.41 12.27 4.45
CA ALA A 122 45.98 12.23 3.11
C ALA A 122 44.90 12.10 2.02
N ASP A 123 44.00 13.08 1.94
CA ASP A 123 43.24 13.34 0.71
C ASP A 123 42.76 14.79 0.64
N GLY A 124 43.20 15.51 -0.40
CA GLY A 124 42.97 16.95 -0.57
C GLY A 124 41.55 17.30 -1.04
N GLN A 125 40.53 16.97 -0.26
CA GLN A 125 39.17 17.41 -0.55
C GLN A 125 39.08 18.92 -0.35
N THR A 126 39.05 19.69 -1.45
CA THR A 126 38.64 21.09 -1.44
C THR A 126 37.26 21.16 -0.78
N GLU A 127 37.11 21.94 0.29
CA GLU A 127 35.77 22.19 0.85
C GLU A 127 34.87 22.70 -0.28
N ALA A 128 33.64 22.18 -0.36
CA ALA A 128 32.68 22.66 -1.34
C ALA A 128 32.24 24.08 -0.91
N VAL A 129 32.88 25.10 -1.45
CA VAL A 129 32.63 26.48 -1.04
C VAL A 129 31.46 27.06 -1.80
N LEU A 130 30.42 27.48 -1.07
CA LEU A 130 29.32 28.25 -1.62
C LEU A 130 29.84 29.64 -2.03
N THR A 131 29.78 30.00 -3.31
CA THR A 131 30.18 31.33 -3.79
C THR A 131 29.05 32.34 -3.61
N GLY A 132 29.34 33.64 -3.65
CA GLY A 132 28.32 34.69 -3.65
C GLY A 132 27.28 34.51 -4.77
N ALA A 133 27.72 34.11 -5.96
CA ALA A 133 26.86 33.77 -7.10
C ALA A 133 25.92 32.61 -6.78
N TRP A 134 26.44 31.51 -6.21
CA TRP A 134 25.60 30.34 -5.92
C TRP A 134 24.66 30.60 -4.74
N ALA A 135 25.11 31.33 -3.72
CA ALA A 135 24.25 31.76 -2.62
C ALA A 135 23.11 32.68 -3.09
N LEU A 136 23.35 33.55 -4.07
CA LEU A 136 22.30 34.34 -4.73
C LEU A 136 21.35 33.47 -5.56
N ASP A 137 21.87 32.48 -6.29
CA ASP A 137 21.03 31.53 -7.02
C ASP A 137 20.14 30.71 -6.06
N LEU A 138 20.63 30.38 -4.86
CA LEU A 138 19.81 29.73 -3.82
C LEU A 138 18.80 30.68 -3.20
N PHE A 139 19.14 31.95 -2.97
CA PHE A 139 18.18 32.97 -2.52
C PHE A 139 17.02 33.12 -3.52
N ASP A 140 17.30 33.20 -4.83
CA ASP A 140 16.26 33.26 -5.87
C ASP A 140 15.33 32.02 -5.80
N ALA A 141 15.86 30.83 -5.49
CA ALA A 141 15.06 29.60 -5.29
C ALA A 141 14.21 29.61 -4.02
N GLN A 142 14.73 30.16 -2.91
CA GLN A 142 13.99 30.36 -1.67
C GLN A 142 12.83 31.35 -1.87
N VAL A 143 13.12 32.48 -2.52
CA VAL A 143 12.15 33.53 -2.86
C VAL A 143 11.04 32.99 -3.75
N VAL A 144 11.35 32.19 -4.77
CA VAL A 144 10.31 31.56 -5.61
C VAL A 144 9.43 30.60 -4.78
N SER A 145 10.00 29.83 -3.85
CA SER A 145 9.19 29.01 -2.93
C SER A 145 8.31 29.84 -1.99
N ARG A 146 8.79 31.00 -1.52
CA ARG A 146 8.01 31.94 -0.69
C ARG A 146 6.85 32.55 -1.48
N GLN A 147 7.12 33.01 -2.70
CA GLN A 147 6.14 33.60 -3.61
C GLN A 147 5.09 32.59 -4.10
N LEU A 148 5.46 31.32 -4.30
CA LEU A 148 4.50 30.26 -4.60
C LEU A 148 3.48 30.06 -3.46
N ASP A 149 3.90 30.20 -2.21
CA ASP A 149 3.00 30.04 -1.07
C ASP A 149 2.10 31.28 -0.86
N LEU A 150 2.55 32.47 -1.27
CA LEU A 150 1.69 33.66 -1.41
C LEU A 150 0.69 33.48 -2.55
N ALA A 151 1.14 33.03 -3.72
CA ALA A 151 0.29 32.81 -4.89
C ALA A 151 -0.79 31.75 -4.61
N GLY A 152 -0.46 30.66 -3.91
CA GLY A 152 -1.44 29.66 -3.47
C GLY A 152 -2.50 30.23 -2.52
N ARG A 153 -2.11 31.06 -1.54
CA ARG A 153 -3.06 31.76 -0.66
C ARG A 153 -3.92 32.78 -1.41
N TRP A 154 -3.34 33.48 -2.39
CA TRP A 154 -4.08 34.38 -3.28
C TRP A 154 -5.13 33.62 -4.11
N LEU A 155 -4.71 32.60 -4.86
CA LEU A 155 -5.59 31.71 -5.66
C LEU A 155 -6.77 31.16 -4.84
N HIS A 156 -6.49 30.72 -3.61
CA HIS A 156 -7.53 30.22 -2.70
C HIS A 156 -8.53 31.31 -2.27
N GLY A 157 -8.08 32.57 -2.14
CA GLY A 157 -8.89 33.71 -1.70
C GLY A 157 -10.06 34.09 -2.63
N PHE A 158 -10.08 33.58 -3.87
CA PHE A 158 -11.19 33.76 -4.82
C PHE A 158 -11.64 32.45 -5.50
N GLY A 159 -11.23 31.29 -4.96
CA GLY A 159 -11.78 29.98 -5.32
C GLY A 159 -11.05 29.17 -6.40
N GLU A 160 -10.02 29.71 -7.05
CA GLU A 160 -9.24 28.99 -8.08
C GLU A 160 -8.12 28.10 -7.49
N GLY A 161 -7.77 28.31 -6.21
CA GLY A 161 -6.72 27.57 -5.51
C GLY A 161 -7.26 26.44 -4.63
N PHE A 162 -7.02 25.20 -5.04
CA PHE A 162 -7.44 23.99 -4.32
C PHE A 162 -6.46 23.57 -3.21
N TYR A 163 -5.23 24.11 -3.18
CA TYR A 163 -4.18 23.70 -2.25
C TYR A 163 -3.09 24.78 -2.07
N THR A 164 -2.36 24.76 -0.96
CA THR A 164 -1.16 25.59 -0.71
C THR A 164 0.07 24.72 -0.43
N ILE A 165 1.30 25.21 -0.69
CA ILE A 165 2.51 24.42 -0.37
C ILE A 165 2.87 24.48 1.11
N ALA A 166 2.47 25.53 1.81
CA ALA A 166 2.78 25.80 3.21
C ALA A 166 4.30 25.73 3.51
N SER A 167 5.12 26.13 2.53
CA SER A 167 6.58 26.06 2.56
C SER A 167 7.24 27.26 3.26
N ALA A 168 6.47 28.29 3.61
CA ALA A 168 7.02 29.49 4.23
C ALA A 168 7.74 29.15 5.55
N GLY A 169 9.05 29.40 5.60
CA GLY A 169 9.94 29.06 6.71
C GLY A 169 10.69 27.73 6.59
N HIS A 170 10.37 26.91 5.58
CA HIS A 170 11.08 25.67 5.26
C HIS A 170 12.20 25.86 4.21
N GLU A 171 12.44 27.08 3.70
CA GLU A 171 13.27 27.30 2.50
C GLU A 171 14.78 27.02 2.69
N GLY A 172 15.25 26.78 3.92
CA GLY A 172 16.60 26.26 4.18
C GLY A 172 16.92 24.95 3.47
N ASN A 173 15.91 24.16 3.10
CA ASN A 173 16.09 22.92 2.30
C ASN A 173 16.60 23.16 0.86
N ALA A 174 16.63 24.41 0.38
CA ALA A 174 17.34 24.79 -0.85
C ALA A 174 18.83 24.38 -0.81
N ALA A 175 19.50 24.58 0.33
CA ALA A 175 20.90 24.18 0.51
C ALA A 175 21.08 22.65 0.58
N VAL A 176 20.05 21.90 1.01
CA VAL A 176 20.06 20.43 0.98
C VAL A 176 19.97 19.94 -0.47
N ALA A 177 19.07 20.48 -1.28
CA ALA A 177 19.00 20.18 -2.71
C ALA A 177 20.30 20.53 -3.45
N ALA A 178 20.92 21.66 -3.11
CA ALA A 178 22.17 22.13 -3.70
C ALA A 178 23.35 21.17 -3.47
N ALA A 179 23.35 20.42 -2.36
CA ALA A 179 24.37 19.42 -2.04
C ALA A 179 24.15 18.07 -2.76
N LEU A 180 22.99 17.87 -3.38
CA LEU A 180 22.55 16.61 -3.99
C LEU A 180 22.59 16.68 -5.52
N ARG A 181 22.63 15.51 -6.19
CA ARG A 181 22.58 15.45 -7.65
C ARG A 181 21.14 15.38 -8.14
N PRO A 182 20.81 15.94 -9.32
CA PRO A 182 19.46 15.83 -9.89
C PRO A 182 19.04 14.39 -10.23
N THR A 183 19.97 13.43 -10.20
CA THR A 183 19.77 12.00 -10.48
C THR A 183 19.65 11.11 -9.23
N ASP A 184 19.75 11.66 -8.02
CA ASP A 184 19.54 10.94 -6.76
C ASP A 184 18.04 10.86 -6.44
N PRO A 185 17.35 9.71 -6.52
CA PRO A 185 15.89 9.64 -6.39
C PRO A 185 15.37 10.26 -5.08
N ALA A 186 14.48 11.24 -5.22
CA ALA A 186 14.01 12.10 -4.14
C ALA A 186 12.51 11.91 -3.88
N LEU A 187 12.16 11.70 -2.60
CA LEU A 187 10.81 11.64 -2.08
C LEU A 187 10.65 12.85 -1.16
N LEU A 188 9.78 13.80 -1.52
CA LEU A 188 9.76 15.12 -0.88
C LEU A 188 8.59 15.30 0.07
N HIS A 189 8.84 15.98 1.18
CA HIS A 189 7.80 16.51 2.06
C HIS A 189 6.95 17.55 1.31
N HIS A 190 5.66 17.67 1.67
CA HIS A 190 4.73 18.58 0.99
C HIS A 190 5.10 20.07 1.10
N ARG A 191 6.07 20.42 1.96
CA ARG A 191 6.63 21.77 2.19
C ARG A 191 8.00 22.00 1.54
N SER A 192 8.62 21.00 0.91
CA SER A 192 9.95 21.10 0.29
C SER A 192 9.98 21.87 -1.05
N GLY A 193 9.33 23.03 -1.12
CA GLY A 193 9.22 23.83 -2.35
C GLY A 193 10.55 24.38 -2.85
N ALA A 194 11.39 24.94 -1.96
CA ALA A 194 12.69 25.48 -2.35
C ALA A 194 13.66 24.37 -2.81
N PHE A 195 13.61 23.19 -2.18
CA PHE A 195 14.28 21.98 -2.67
C PHE A 195 13.88 21.68 -4.13
N TYR A 196 12.58 21.64 -4.44
CA TYR A 196 12.07 21.38 -5.79
C TYR A 196 12.49 22.47 -6.80
N CYS A 197 12.51 23.73 -6.39
CA CYS A 197 12.97 24.85 -7.23
C CYS A 197 14.46 24.71 -7.59
N VAL A 198 15.33 24.45 -6.62
CA VAL A 198 16.76 24.16 -6.87
C VAL A 198 16.93 22.94 -7.78
N ARG A 199 16.12 21.89 -7.58
CA ARG A 199 16.16 20.65 -8.35
C ARG A 199 15.89 20.87 -9.85
N ALA A 200 14.88 21.67 -10.20
CA ALA A 200 14.57 22.01 -11.59
C ALA A 200 15.60 22.96 -12.23
N ALA A 201 16.19 23.86 -11.44
CA ALA A 201 17.28 24.72 -11.91
C ALA A 201 18.59 23.95 -12.16
N GLN A 202 18.84 22.84 -11.45
CA GLN A 202 20.01 21.98 -11.70
C GLN A 202 20.01 21.34 -13.09
N THR A 203 18.84 20.95 -13.62
CA THR A 203 18.74 20.25 -14.92
C THR A 203 18.71 21.22 -16.11
N THR A 204 18.04 22.37 -15.97
CA THR A 204 18.06 23.43 -17.01
C THR A 204 19.46 24.02 -17.20
N ASN A 205 20.15 24.38 -16.11
CA ASN A 205 21.52 24.93 -16.16
C ASN A 205 22.60 23.88 -16.51
N ALA A 206 22.27 22.59 -16.56
CA ALA A 206 23.17 21.56 -17.09
C ALA A 206 23.41 21.69 -18.62
N SER A 207 22.62 22.53 -19.31
CA SER A 207 22.84 22.88 -20.72
C SER A 207 23.93 23.93 -20.96
N THR A 208 24.33 24.70 -19.93
CA THR A 208 25.18 25.90 -20.07
C THR A 208 26.48 25.89 -19.25
N ARG A 209 26.71 24.91 -18.36
CA ARG A 209 27.99 24.79 -17.63
C ARG A 209 29.14 24.30 -18.55
N PRO A 210 30.30 24.99 -18.60
CA PRO A 210 31.49 24.46 -19.26
C PRO A 210 32.09 23.32 -18.43
N THR A 211 31.99 22.08 -18.92
CA THR A 211 32.55 20.91 -18.26
C THR A 211 34.01 20.67 -18.67
N ALA A 212 34.93 20.80 -17.72
CA ALA A 212 36.22 20.13 -17.82
C ALA A 212 35.99 18.61 -17.82
N ASN A 213 36.70 17.87 -18.68
CA ASN A 213 36.50 16.45 -18.97
C ASN A 213 35.10 16.08 -19.49
N ALA A 214 34.82 16.45 -20.74
CA ALA A 214 33.71 15.90 -21.52
C ALA A 214 34.18 14.70 -22.38
N SER A 215 33.77 13.49 -22.00
CA SER A 215 33.71 12.31 -22.89
C SER A 215 32.48 11.47 -22.56
N THR A 216 31.90 10.82 -23.57
CA THR A 216 30.72 9.92 -23.48
C THR A 216 29.50 10.50 -22.74
N ARG A 217 28.71 11.31 -23.46
CA ARG A 217 27.33 11.67 -23.11
C ARG A 217 26.37 10.75 -23.87
N PRO A 218 25.79 9.70 -23.26
CA PRO A 218 24.71 8.95 -23.89
C PRO A 218 23.44 9.82 -23.92
N ALA A 219 22.68 9.76 -25.02
CA ALA A 219 21.34 10.32 -25.05
C ALA A 219 20.41 9.39 -24.25
N ALA A 220 19.78 9.91 -23.20
CA ALA A 220 18.80 9.14 -22.44
C ALA A 220 17.56 8.91 -23.31
N ASN A 221 17.26 7.65 -23.62
CA ASN A 221 15.98 7.25 -24.18
C ASN A 221 14.88 7.37 -23.11
N ALA A 222 14.42 8.61 -22.88
CA ALA A 222 13.02 8.78 -22.53
C ALA A 222 12.20 8.12 -23.65
N PRO A 223 11.21 7.27 -23.34
CA PRO A 223 10.34 6.72 -24.37
C PRO A 223 9.58 7.88 -24.99
N ALA A 224 9.95 8.25 -26.22
CA ALA A 224 9.22 9.25 -26.98
C ALA A 224 7.76 8.78 -27.06
N LEU A 225 6.84 9.57 -26.50
CA LEU A 225 5.42 9.41 -26.76
C LEU A 225 5.26 9.42 -28.29
N PRO A 226 4.71 8.35 -28.91
CA PRO A 226 4.52 8.35 -30.34
C PRO A 226 3.54 9.48 -30.66
N ALA A 227 4.03 10.51 -31.36
CA ALA A 227 3.17 11.54 -31.92
C ALA A 227 2.09 10.82 -32.75
N ALA A 228 0.82 11.12 -32.48
CA ALA A 228 -0.28 10.34 -33.02
C ALA A 228 -0.31 10.45 -34.55
N ASP A 229 0.12 9.39 -35.25
CA ASP A 229 -0.06 9.25 -36.69
C ASP A 229 -1.53 8.94 -36.97
N ASP A 230 -2.30 10.02 -37.05
CA ASP A 230 -3.76 10.12 -37.01
C ASP A 230 -4.47 9.56 -38.27
N ARG A 231 -3.89 8.51 -38.87
CA ARG A 231 -4.23 7.96 -40.19
C ARG A 231 -4.43 6.45 -40.22
N VAL A 232 -3.95 5.71 -39.21
CA VAL A 232 -4.11 4.23 -39.16
C VAL A 232 -5.24 3.81 -38.22
N THR A 233 -5.51 4.55 -37.13
CA THR A 233 -6.59 4.27 -36.17
C THR A 233 -7.99 4.45 -36.79
N ARG A 234 -8.25 5.57 -37.47
CA ARG A 234 -9.56 5.83 -38.11
C ARG A 234 -10.01 4.70 -39.04
N ALA A 235 -9.10 4.07 -39.77
CA ALA A 235 -9.41 2.99 -40.71
C ALA A 235 -9.88 1.68 -40.05
N ALA A 236 -9.61 1.49 -38.75
CA ALA A 236 -10.11 0.37 -37.96
C ALA A 236 -11.46 0.69 -37.31
N ASP A 237 -11.56 1.83 -36.62
CA ASP A 237 -12.78 2.22 -35.90
C ASP A 237 -13.96 2.49 -36.87
N ASP A 238 -13.69 3.07 -38.04
CA ASP A 238 -14.69 3.25 -39.13
C ASP A 238 -15.23 1.92 -39.68
N ARG A 239 -14.63 0.77 -39.35
CA ARG A 239 -15.15 -0.57 -39.71
C ARG A 239 -15.90 -1.25 -38.57
N VAL A 240 -15.54 -0.95 -37.32
CA VAL A 240 -16.25 -1.47 -36.14
C VAL A 240 -17.56 -0.71 -35.93
N ASN A 241 -17.55 0.62 -36.02
CA ASN A 241 -18.74 1.45 -35.81
C ASN A 241 -19.80 1.23 -36.90
N ARG A 242 -19.40 1.13 -38.18
CA ARG A 242 -20.33 0.76 -39.26
C ARG A 242 -20.98 -0.61 -39.04
N ALA A 243 -20.29 -1.58 -38.45
CA ALA A 243 -20.88 -2.89 -38.14
C ALA A 243 -21.84 -2.87 -36.91
N ALA A 244 -21.82 -1.80 -36.12
CA ALA A 244 -22.81 -1.52 -35.08
C ALA A 244 -24.03 -0.77 -35.64
N ASP A 245 -23.81 0.32 -36.40
CA ASP A 245 -24.89 1.13 -36.99
C ASP A 245 -25.77 0.31 -37.97
N ASP A 246 -25.17 -0.57 -38.79
CA ASP A 246 -25.87 -1.49 -39.70
C ASP A 246 -26.77 -2.52 -38.97
N ARG A 247 -26.65 -2.66 -37.65
CA ARG A 247 -27.47 -3.54 -36.81
C ARG A 247 -28.53 -2.78 -36.00
N VAL A 248 -28.31 -1.50 -35.70
CA VAL A 248 -29.30 -0.65 -35.03
C VAL A 248 -30.32 -0.10 -36.04
N THR A 249 -29.88 0.25 -37.25
CA THR A 249 -30.73 0.78 -38.33
C THR A 249 -31.59 -0.27 -39.07
N ARG A 250 -31.49 -1.56 -38.71
CA ARG A 250 -32.33 -2.65 -39.27
C ARG A 250 -33.46 -3.12 -38.33
N ALA A 251 -33.69 -2.42 -37.22
CA ALA A 251 -34.77 -2.74 -36.28
C ALA A 251 -35.92 -1.71 -36.27
N ALA A 252 -35.85 -0.68 -37.12
CA ALA A 252 -36.78 0.45 -37.11
C ALA A 252 -36.92 1.13 -38.49
N ASP A 253 -37.21 0.36 -39.54
CA ASP A 253 -37.84 0.81 -40.80
C ASP A 253 -38.19 -0.40 -41.69
N ASP A 254 -39.44 -0.89 -41.62
CA ASP A 254 -40.14 -1.62 -42.71
C ASP A 254 -41.61 -1.92 -42.30
N ASP A 255 -42.49 -0.91 -42.37
CA ASP A 255 -43.96 -1.07 -42.21
C ASP A 255 -44.76 -0.15 -43.15
N ASP A 256 -44.40 -0.10 -44.45
CA ASP A 256 -45.40 0.18 -45.50
C ASP A 256 -44.95 -0.20 -46.94
N ARG A 257 -45.89 -0.78 -47.71
CA ARG A 257 -45.99 -0.89 -49.19
C ARG A 257 -44.79 -1.41 -50.03
N VAL A 258 -44.85 -2.56 -50.73
CA VAL A 258 -45.77 -3.03 -51.82
C VAL A 258 -45.34 -2.68 -53.28
N THR A 259 -45.38 -3.71 -54.14
CA THR A 259 -45.34 -3.78 -55.64
C THR A 259 -44.04 -3.64 -56.46
N ARG A 260 -43.71 -4.75 -57.15
CA ARG A 260 -43.27 -4.91 -58.58
C ARG A 260 -41.87 -4.40 -59.00
N ALA A 261 -41.18 -4.97 -60.01
CA ALA A 261 -41.25 -6.28 -60.71
C ALA A 261 -40.05 -6.40 -61.69
N ALA A 262 -39.81 -7.61 -62.25
CA ALA A 262 -38.92 -7.90 -63.41
C ALA A 262 -37.38 -7.73 -63.18
N ASP A 263 -36.47 -8.51 -63.77
CA ASP A 263 -36.58 -9.71 -64.65
C ASP A 263 -35.44 -10.72 -64.34
N ASP A 264 -35.61 -11.99 -64.75
CA ASP A 264 -34.66 -13.11 -64.55
C ASP A 264 -34.63 -14.04 -65.78
N PRO A 265 -33.44 -14.48 -66.24
CA PRO A 265 -33.23 -15.90 -66.58
C PRO A 265 -31.80 -16.41 -66.32
N ALA A 266 -31.49 -17.71 -66.14
CA ALA A 266 -32.26 -18.94 -65.85
C ALA A 266 -31.21 -20.06 -65.53
N GLY A 267 -31.51 -21.21 -64.92
CA GLY A 267 -32.74 -21.74 -64.33
C GLY A 267 -32.65 -23.26 -64.07
N HIS A 268 -33.72 -23.88 -63.56
CA HIS A 268 -33.95 -25.33 -63.36
C HIS A 268 -33.17 -26.01 -62.19
N ALA A 269 -33.76 -26.89 -61.35
CA ALA A 269 -35.15 -27.37 -61.30
C ALA A 269 -35.63 -27.91 -59.92
N THR A 270 -36.97 -27.94 -59.78
CA THR A 270 -37.83 -28.86 -58.97
C THR A 270 -37.95 -28.79 -57.43
N ALA A 271 -39.23 -28.66 -57.00
CA ALA A 271 -39.90 -29.32 -55.86
C ALA A 271 -39.90 -28.69 -54.43
N THR A 272 -40.84 -27.75 -54.23
CA THR A 272 -41.66 -27.50 -53.00
C THR A 272 -42.68 -28.65 -52.77
N PRO A 273 -43.54 -28.72 -51.70
CA PRO A 273 -44.05 -27.72 -50.71
C PRO A 273 -43.75 -28.08 -49.21
N HIS A 274 -43.84 -27.18 -48.20
CA HIS A 274 -45.01 -26.53 -47.54
C HIS A 274 -46.09 -27.50 -46.97
N ALA A 275 -46.76 -27.27 -45.83
CA ALA A 275 -46.59 -26.28 -44.73
C ALA A 275 -47.53 -26.57 -43.52
N THR A 276 -47.42 -25.74 -42.46
CA THR A 276 -48.49 -25.25 -41.54
C THR A 276 -49.34 -26.21 -40.65
N ALA A 277 -49.02 -26.17 -39.34
CA ALA A 277 -49.78 -25.46 -38.29
C ALA A 277 -50.92 -26.10 -37.45
N THR A 278 -50.87 -25.73 -36.14
CA THR A 278 -51.97 -25.50 -35.16
C THR A 278 -52.68 -26.68 -34.46
N PRO A 279 -53.23 -26.50 -33.22
CA PRO A 279 -53.21 -27.54 -32.18
C PRO A 279 -54.55 -27.77 -31.41
N HIS A 280 -54.46 -28.39 -30.22
CA HIS A 280 -55.52 -28.80 -29.26
C HIS A 280 -56.30 -30.08 -29.66
N ALA A 281 -56.92 -30.87 -28.76
CA ALA A 281 -57.20 -30.67 -27.33
C ALA A 281 -57.25 -31.97 -26.47
N THR A 282 -56.90 -31.85 -25.17
CA THR A 282 -57.51 -32.47 -23.96
C THR A 282 -57.91 -33.97 -23.86
N SER A 283 -57.32 -34.63 -22.85
CA SER A 283 -57.98 -35.38 -21.73
C SER A 283 -58.74 -36.71 -21.96
N GLY A 284 -58.55 -37.71 -21.06
CA GLY A 284 -59.45 -38.88 -20.93
C GLY A 284 -58.92 -40.11 -20.14
N ALA A 285 -59.40 -40.31 -18.91
CA ALA A 285 -59.03 -41.30 -17.88
C ALA A 285 -58.98 -42.83 -18.23
N ILE A 286 -57.89 -43.50 -17.81
CA ILE A 286 -57.77 -44.54 -16.72
C ILE A 286 -58.92 -45.58 -16.53
N PRO A 287 -58.65 -46.89 -16.28
CA PRO A 287 -57.48 -47.74 -16.55
C PRO A 287 -57.85 -48.95 -17.49
N PRO A 288 -58.22 -50.21 -17.13
CA PRO A 288 -57.99 -51.12 -15.97
C PRO A 288 -57.35 -52.52 -16.29
N ALA A 289 -56.68 -53.15 -15.29
CA ALA A 289 -56.43 -54.62 -15.13
C ALA A 289 -55.61 -55.39 -16.21
N THR A 290 -54.89 -56.51 -15.99
CA THR A 290 -54.33 -57.25 -14.82
C THR A 290 -53.36 -58.33 -15.35
N ALA A 291 -52.25 -58.65 -14.66
CA ALA A 291 -51.69 -60.02 -14.48
C ALA A 291 -50.23 -60.02 -13.94
N VAL A 292 -49.91 -61.03 -13.12
CA VAL A 292 -48.65 -61.35 -12.40
C VAL A 292 -48.68 -62.90 -12.25
N PRO A 293 -47.58 -63.68 -12.44
CA PRO A 293 -46.71 -64.01 -11.28
C PRO A 293 -45.24 -64.43 -11.54
N ASP A 294 -44.44 -64.35 -10.47
CA ASP A 294 -43.45 -65.33 -9.95
C ASP A 294 -42.31 -65.89 -10.84
N SER A 295 -41.15 -66.33 -10.30
CA SER A 295 -40.50 -66.17 -8.98
C SER A 295 -39.04 -66.68 -9.07
N GLY A 296 -38.21 -66.53 -8.03
CA GLY A 296 -36.93 -67.24 -7.92
C GLY A 296 -35.93 -66.59 -6.96
N SER A 297 -35.23 -67.40 -6.16
CA SER A 297 -34.29 -66.94 -5.12
C SER A 297 -32.96 -67.72 -5.11
N SER A 298 -32.01 -67.18 -4.34
CA SER A 298 -31.01 -67.90 -3.53
C SER A 298 -29.88 -68.73 -4.21
N ASN A 299 -28.66 -68.24 -3.98
CA ASN A 299 -27.50 -68.96 -3.41
C ASN A 299 -26.52 -69.84 -4.23
N ASP A 300 -25.31 -69.87 -3.65
CA ASP A 300 -24.31 -70.95 -3.54
C ASP A 300 -23.18 -71.17 -4.59
N LEU A 301 -21.98 -70.71 -4.18
CA LEU A 301 -20.77 -71.52 -3.91
C LEU A 301 -19.86 -72.09 -5.05
N ALA A 302 -18.64 -71.52 -5.06
CA ALA A 302 -17.36 -72.22 -4.79
C ALA A 302 -16.40 -72.67 -5.94
N ALA A 303 -15.16 -72.93 -5.49
CA ALA A 303 -14.01 -73.59 -6.13
C ALA A 303 -13.13 -72.81 -7.15
N GLY A 304 -11.87 -72.59 -6.76
CA GLY A 304 -10.70 -72.55 -7.68
C GLY A 304 -10.06 -73.96 -7.79
N PRO A 305 -8.73 -74.13 -7.89
CA PRO A 305 -7.64 -73.13 -7.90
C PRO A 305 -6.61 -73.31 -9.06
N GLY A 306 -5.56 -72.49 -9.10
CA GLY A 306 -4.38 -72.68 -9.95
C GLY A 306 -3.12 -72.10 -9.28
N SER A 307 -1.95 -72.78 -9.37
CA SER A 307 -0.79 -72.45 -8.51
C SER A 307 0.59 -72.77 -9.12
N GLY A 308 1.60 -71.95 -8.78
CA GLY A 308 3.02 -72.10 -9.16
C GLY A 308 3.67 -70.72 -9.34
N LYS A 309 4.57 -70.17 -8.50
CA LYS A 309 5.40 -70.61 -7.35
C LYS A 309 6.85 -71.04 -7.71
N GLY A 310 7.81 -70.14 -7.41
CA GLY A 310 9.27 -70.32 -7.40
C GLY A 310 9.95 -68.94 -7.26
N LEU A 311 10.57 -68.51 -6.15
CA LEU A 311 11.76 -69.01 -5.40
C LEU A 311 13.09 -68.75 -6.16
N ALA A 312 14.19 -68.29 -5.55
CA ALA A 312 14.50 -67.80 -4.18
C ALA A 312 15.95 -67.22 -4.15
N ALA A 313 16.45 -66.46 -3.17
CA ALA A 313 15.89 -65.51 -2.17
C ALA A 313 17.07 -64.80 -1.44
N GLY A 314 16.85 -63.69 -0.71
CA GLY A 314 17.87 -63.00 0.11
C GLY A 314 17.30 -61.91 1.02
N GLN A 315 17.61 -61.96 2.32
CA GLN A 315 16.91 -61.31 3.46
C GLN A 315 17.84 -61.41 4.71
N PRO A 316 17.63 -60.75 5.88
CA PRO A 316 16.53 -59.83 6.29
C PRO A 316 16.88 -58.61 7.21
N PHE A 317 15.85 -57.81 7.55
CA PHE A 317 15.55 -57.17 8.86
C PHE A 317 16.52 -56.14 9.54
N THR A 318 16.08 -55.30 10.50
CA THR A 318 14.76 -55.15 11.19
C THR A 318 14.18 -53.73 11.12
N ASN A 319 12.86 -53.63 10.99
CA ASN A 319 12.05 -52.53 11.55
C ASN A 319 11.34 -53.07 12.83
N ARG A 320 10.94 -52.23 13.79
CA ARG A 320 10.25 -52.70 15.01
C ARG A 320 9.31 -51.67 15.68
N ALA A 321 8.07 -51.63 15.21
CA ALA A 321 6.93 -51.24 16.06
C ALA A 321 6.55 -52.38 17.03
N GLY A 322 5.77 -52.07 18.08
CA GLY A 322 5.35 -53.01 19.13
C GLY A 322 3.88 -52.83 19.55
N PRO A 323 3.22 -53.85 20.15
CA PRO A 323 1.85 -54.19 19.76
C PRO A 323 0.79 -54.34 20.88
N PHE A 324 -0.49 -54.25 20.45
CA PHE A 324 -1.69 -54.98 20.94
C PHE A 324 -2.06 -55.04 22.44
N THR A 325 -3.36 -54.79 22.71
CA THR A 325 -4.29 -55.83 23.19
C THR A 325 -5.76 -55.45 22.93
N ASP A 326 -6.62 -56.48 22.81
CA ASP A 326 -8.07 -56.40 22.57
C ASP A 326 -8.72 -57.69 23.14
N GLN A 327 -9.94 -57.63 23.72
CA GLN A 327 -10.85 -58.75 24.06
C GLN A 327 -12.17 -58.23 24.70
N PRO A 328 -13.33 -58.92 24.55
CA PRO A 328 -14.66 -58.32 24.77
C PRO A 328 -15.53 -58.93 25.88
N THR A 329 -16.66 -58.29 26.19
CA THR A 329 -17.85 -58.90 26.83
C THR A 329 -19.12 -58.14 26.39
N ALA A 330 -20.33 -58.66 26.67
CA ALA A 330 -21.58 -58.18 26.05
C ALA A 330 -22.84 -58.36 26.94
N THR A 331 -23.99 -57.88 26.44
CA THR A 331 -25.39 -58.05 26.94
C THR A 331 -25.73 -57.37 28.28
N SER A 332 -26.96 -56.89 28.58
CA SER A 332 -28.22 -56.67 27.82
C SER A 332 -29.25 -55.95 28.72
N GLY A 333 -30.27 -55.28 28.19
CA GLY A 333 -31.55 -55.10 28.91
C GLY A 333 -32.21 -53.71 28.91
N ASP A 334 -33.07 -53.48 27.93
CA ASP A 334 -34.29 -52.65 28.01
C ASP A 334 -35.50 -53.60 28.31
N PRO A 335 -36.78 -53.19 28.54
CA PRO A 335 -37.37 -51.82 28.53
C PRO A 335 -38.44 -51.54 29.65
N VAL A 336 -39.23 -50.46 29.47
CA VAL A 336 -40.63 -50.20 29.95
C VAL A 336 -40.89 -49.47 31.30
N ALA A 337 -41.07 -48.15 31.17
CA ALA A 337 -42.20 -47.29 31.62
C ALA A 337 -42.70 -47.14 33.10
N ASP A 338 -43.00 -45.85 33.39
CA ASP A 338 -44.17 -45.28 34.09
C ASP A 338 -44.22 -44.94 35.62
N GLN A 339 -44.45 -43.64 35.87
CA GLN A 339 -45.17 -42.97 36.98
C GLN A 339 -44.50 -42.60 38.35
N LEU A 340 -45.10 -41.55 38.94
CA LEU A 340 -44.82 -40.68 40.11
C LEU A 340 -45.22 -41.29 41.49
N PRO A 341 -45.25 -40.60 42.69
CA PRO A 341 -44.68 -39.29 43.16
C PRO A 341 -44.03 -39.24 44.60
N GLY A 342 -43.22 -38.20 44.89
CA GLY A 342 -43.44 -37.20 46.00
C GLY A 342 -43.17 -37.40 47.53
N ALA A 343 -42.15 -36.68 48.07
CA ALA A 343 -42.05 -35.93 49.38
C ALA A 343 -42.25 -36.66 50.76
N PRO A 344 -42.20 -36.03 51.99
CA PRO A 344 -41.78 -34.66 52.44
C PRO A 344 -40.97 -34.54 53.80
N GLY A 345 -40.55 -33.31 54.21
CA GLY A 345 -40.71 -32.79 55.61
C GLY A 345 -39.49 -32.37 56.49
N GLY A 346 -39.51 -31.18 57.12
CA GLY A 346 -38.45 -30.64 58.04
C GLY A 346 -38.83 -29.39 58.90
N GLN A 347 -37.92 -28.92 59.80
CA GLN A 347 -38.08 -27.82 60.82
C GLN A 347 -36.70 -27.19 61.20
N GLY A 348 -36.51 -26.07 61.96
CA GLY A 348 -37.38 -25.03 62.55
C GLY A 348 -36.74 -24.24 63.74
N THR A 349 -37.26 -23.03 64.08
CA THR A 349 -37.05 -22.19 65.34
C THR A 349 -35.66 -21.56 65.67
N ASP A 350 -35.49 -20.51 66.51
CA ASP A 350 -36.29 -19.29 66.88
C ASP A 350 -35.48 -18.29 67.81
N GLN A 351 -35.83 -16.98 67.82
CA GLN A 351 -35.60 -15.92 68.88
C GLN A 351 -34.15 -15.55 69.34
N ARG A 352 -33.81 -14.54 70.21
CA ARG A 352 -34.21 -13.10 70.54
C ARG A 352 -33.12 -12.53 71.54
N PRO A 353 -33.20 -11.36 72.25
CA PRO A 353 -33.93 -10.07 72.12
C PRO A 353 -33.12 -8.74 72.34
N ASP A 354 -33.68 -7.58 71.92
CA ASP A 354 -33.57 -6.19 72.50
C ASP A 354 -32.17 -5.54 72.79
N ALA A 355 -31.95 -4.25 73.11
CA ALA A 355 -32.58 -2.90 72.93
C ALA A 355 -31.46 -1.83 73.23
N ARG A 356 -31.53 -0.48 73.20
CA ARG A 356 -32.56 0.60 73.27
C ARG A 356 -32.26 1.69 72.18
N GLY A 357 -32.49 3.01 72.22
CA GLY A 357 -32.88 4.03 73.23
C GLY A 357 -33.36 5.36 72.58
N GLY A 358 -32.93 6.57 73.01
CA GLY A 358 -33.40 7.86 72.42
C GLY A 358 -32.88 9.15 73.09
N PRO A 359 -33.42 10.38 72.79
CA PRO A 359 -34.77 10.62 72.23
C PRO A 359 -34.98 11.76 71.17
N ARG A 360 -36.01 11.56 70.31
CA ARG A 360 -36.87 12.55 69.59
C ARG A 360 -36.23 13.45 68.50
N PRO A 361 -36.99 13.86 67.44
CA PRO A 361 -38.44 13.78 67.26
C PRO A 361 -38.93 12.69 66.27
N ASP A 362 -39.92 13.02 65.43
CA ASP A 362 -40.90 12.16 64.74
C ASP A 362 -41.16 12.74 63.31
N GLN A 363 -41.96 12.24 62.33
CA GLN A 363 -43.24 11.49 62.32
C GLN A 363 -43.49 10.74 60.96
N ASN A 364 -44.09 9.53 61.02
CA ASN A 364 -45.31 9.01 60.32
C ASN A 364 -45.62 9.23 58.79
N PRO A 365 -46.37 8.33 58.11
CA PRO A 365 -46.08 6.90 57.81
C PRO A 365 -46.52 6.39 56.38
N GLY A 366 -46.18 5.13 56.00
CA GLY A 366 -46.89 4.39 54.91
C GLY A 366 -46.20 3.13 54.32
N THR A 367 -46.95 2.03 54.14
CA THR A 367 -46.61 0.72 53.48
C THR A 367 -47.92 0.10 52.91
N PRO A 368 -48.04 -1.12 52.29
CA PRO A 368 -47.08 -2.22 52.01
C PRO A 368 -47.24 -2.94 50.61
N GLU A 369 -46.62 -4.14 50.46
CA GLU A 369 -46.99 -5.33 49.62
C GLU A 369 -47.04 -5.31 48.06
N GLY A 370 -46.70 -6.46 47.43
CA GLY A 370 -47.09 -6.80 46.04
C GLY A 370 -46.12 -7.66 45.19
N ALA A 371 -46.63 -8.73 44.58
CA ALA A 371 -46.10 -9.52 43.44
C ALA A 371 -47.32 -10.01 42.59
N PRO A 372 -47.22 -10.69 41.41
CA PRO A 372 -46.06 -11.27 40.70
C PRO A 372 -46.08 -11.10 39.13
N THR A 373 -45.21 -11.85 38.41
CA THR A 373 -45.30 -12.33 36.99
C THR A 373 -45.85 -11.46 35.84
N GLY A 374 -45.14 -11.40 34.70
CA GLY A 374 -45.75 -11.01 33.39
C GLY A 374 -44.78 -10.99 32.19
N THR A 375 -45.18 -11.57 31.05
CA THR A 375 -44.39 -11.67 29.80
C THR A 375 -44.72 -10.59 28.74
N HIS A 376 -43.80 -10.45 27.77
CA HIS A 376 -43.92 -9.76 26.47
C HIS A 376 -43.81 -8.22 26.38
N ALA A 377 -43.31 -7.77 25.22
CA ALA A 377 -43.12 -6.38 24.77
C ALA A 377 -44.38 -5.86 24.01
N PRO A 378 -44.52 -4.59 23.52
CA PRO A 378 -43.46 -3.75 22.90
C PRO A 378 -43.53 -2.21 23.11
N THR A 379 -42.53 -1.49 22.54
CA THR A 379 -42.53 -0.09 22.04
C THR A 379 -43.11 1.08 22.88
N GLY A 380 -42.32 2.13 23.13
CA GLY A 380 -42.86 3.44 23.56
C GLY A 380 -41.84 4.49 24.02
N THR A 381 -41.48 5.42 23.15
CA THR A 381 -40.61 6.61 23.33
C THR A 381 -40.82 7.47 24.60
N GLY A 382 -39.72 7.89 25.26
CA GLY A 382 -39.72 9.00 26.24
C GLY A 382 -38.34 9.20 26.93
N GLY A 383 -37.86 10.45 27.05
CA GLY A 383 -36.60 10.79 27.75
C GLY A 383 -36.79 11.01 29.26
N THR A 384 -35.76 11.39 30.05
CA THR A 384 -34.44 11.96 29.68
C THR A 384 -33.33 11.65 30.72
N THR A 385 -32.09 12.04 30.38
CA THR A 385 -30.93 12.31 31.26
C THR A 385 -30.31 11.17 32.07
N GLY A 386 -29.06 10.82 31.70
CA GLY A 386 -28.13 9.98 32.46
C GLY A 386 -26.79 9.91 31.73
N THR A 387 -25.79 10.69 32.15
CA THR A 387 -24.47 10.77 31.50
C THR A 387 -23.58 9.58 31.84
N HIS A 388 -22.71 9.17 30.91
CA HIS A 388 -21.25 8.97 31.06
C HIS A 388 -20.68 7.96 30.04
N THR A 389 -20.00 8.46 29.01
CA THR A 389 -19.08 7.69 28.15
C THR A 389 -18.00 8.62 27.56
N PRO A 390 -16.78 8.14 27.25
CA PRO A 390 -15.67 9.01 26.82
C PRO A 390 -15.76 9.43 25.34
N THR A 391 -15.21 10.60 25.02
CA THR A 391 -15.13 11.16 23.65
C THR A 391 -13.95 10.62 22.86
N GLY A 392 -14.22 10.06 21.67
CA GLY A 392 -13.24 9.83 20.59
C GLY A 392 -13.25 10.95 19.55
N MET A 393 -12.27 10.96 18.63
CA MET A 393 -11.95 12.15 17.82
C MET A 393 -12.81 12.38 16.56
N HIS A 394 -13.20 13.64 16.40
CA HIS A 394 -13.39 14.44 15.18
C HIS A 394 -13.52 13.76 13.80
N ALA A 395 -14.68 13.97 13.19
CA ALA A 395 -14.83 14.09 11.73
C ALA A 395 -15.13 15.57 11.36
N PRO A 396 -14.71 16.07 10.19
CA PRO A 396 -14.86 17.49 9.83
C PRO A 396 -16.30 17.84 9.42
N THR A 397 -16.98 18.69 10.20
CA THR A 397 -18.27 19.29 9.83
C THR A 397 -18.06 20.48 8.89
N GLY A 398 -18.51 20.37 7.64
CA GLY A 398 -18.63 21.51 6.74
C GLY A 398 -19.83 22.40 7.10
N THR A 399 -19.67 23.72 6.96
CA THR A 399 -20.71 24.71 7.30
C THR A 399 -20.98 25.63 6.10
N HIS A 400 -22.23 26.11 6.00
CA HIS A 400 -22.76 27.09 5.04
C HIS A 400 -23.42 26.55 3.75
N ALA A 401 -24.65 26.05 3.92
CA ALA A 401 -25.75 26.28 2.99
C ALA A 401 -26.83 27.12 3.71
N PRO A 402 -27.56 28.03 3.03
CA PRO A 402 -28.46 28.99 3.69
C PRO A 402 -29.79 28.36 4.14
N ILE A 403 -30.36 28.91 5.22
CA ILE A 403 -31.64 28.48 5.78
C ILE A 403 -32.80 29.05 4.94
N GLY A 404 -33.59 28.19 4.31
CA GLY A 404 -34.85 28.54 3.64
C GLY A 404 -36.02 27.76 4.25
N THR A 405 -37.06 28.46 4.69
CA THR A 405 -38.19 27.86 5.44
C THR A 405 -39.37 27.49 4.53
N GLY A 406 -39.77 26.21 4.52
CA GLY A 406 -41.00 25.74 3.88
C GLY A 406 -41.23 24.23 4.05
N ALA A 407 -42.41 23.83 4.52
CA ALA A 407 -42.87 22.44 4.68
C ALA A 407 -43.91 22.09 3.57
N PRO A 408 -44.35 20.82 3.39
CA PRO A 408 -44.16 19.63 4.23
C PRO A 408 -43.78 18.33 3.46
N THR A 409 -43.81 17.20 4.18
CA THR A 409 -43.60 15.82 3.70
C THR A 409 -44.72 15.27 2.81
N GLY A 410 -44.41 14.40 1.83
CA GLY A 410 -45.40 13.65 1.04
C GLY A 410 -44.81 12.42 0.30
N THR A 411 -45.57 11.33 0.21
CA THR A 411 -45.14 9.97 -0.22
C THR A 411 -45.55 9.56 -1.65
N HIS A 412 -44.80 8.59 -2.20
CA HIS A 412 -45.17 7.58 -3.23
C HIS A 412 -45.31 7.95 -4.73
N ALA A 413 -45.22 6.86 -5.53
CA ALA A 413 -45.52 6.69 -6.97
C ALA A 413 -44.46 7.13 -8.01
N ALA A 414 -44.55 6.57 -9.23
CA ALA A 414 -43.43 6.47 -10.18
C ALA A 414 -43.82 6.66 -11.66
N ALA A 415 -42.90 7.30 -12.40
CA ALA A 415 -42.73 7.39 -13.86
C ALA A 415 -41.34 8.06 -14.11
N GLY A 416 -40.70 8.05 -15.28
CA GLY A 416 -41.04 7.43 -16.57
C GLY A 416 -40.53 8.28 -17.75
N THR A 417 -39.55 7.77 -18.51
CA THR A 417 -39.16 8.15 -19.90
C THR A 417 -38.74 9.59 -20.28
N HIS A 418 -37.47 9.71 -20.71
CA HIS A 418 -36.93 10.38 -21.91
C HIS A 418 -37.10 11.91 -22.22
N ALA A 419 -35.91 12.54 -22.34
CA ALA A 419 -35.48 13.40 -23.48
C ALA A 419 -35.92 14.91 -23.49
N PRO A 420 -35.47 15.76 -24.44
CA PRO A 420 -34.32 16.63 -24.12
C PRO A 420 -34.42 18.11 -24.55
N THR A 421 -34.06 19.04 -23.66
CA THR A 421 -33.75 20.47 -23.94
C THR A 421 -32.72 20.97 -22.92
N GLY A 422 -31.98 22.05 -23.14
CA GLY A 422 -31.86 22.95 -24.30
C GLY A 422 -30.99 24.18 -23.95
N THR A 423 -30.41 24.86 -24.94
CA THR A 423 -29.53 26.02 -24.71
C THR A 423 -30.26 27.21 -24.08
N GLY A 424 -29.73 27.78 -23.00
CA GLY A 424 -30.27 28.97 -22.34
C GLY A 424 -29.19 29.92 -21.80
N ALA A 425 -28.82 30.92 -22.59
CA ALA A 425 -28.00 32.03 -22.12
C ALA A 425 -28.87 33.08 -21.41
N ALA A 426 -28.39 33.65 -20.30
CA ALA A 426 -29.12 34.67 -19.54
C ALA A 426 -28.37 36.01 -19.56
N THR A 427 -28.78 36.92 -20.43
CA THR A 427 -28.38 38.33 -20.37
C THR A 427 -29.09 39.04 -19.22
N GLY A 428 -28.35 39.55 -18.23
CA GLY A 428 -28.90 40.32 -17.11
C GLY A 428 -28.09 41.61 -16.88
N THR A 429 -28.65 42.75 -17.28
CA THR A 429 -27.95 44.05 -17.25
C THR A 429 -28.07 44.75 -15.89
N HIS A 430 -26.93 45.04 -15.26
CA HIS A 430 -26.82 46.18 -14.33
C HIS A 430 -25.56 46.99 -14.64
N ALA A 431 -25.75 48.17 -15.22
CA ALA A 431 -24.71 49.17 -15.37
C ALA A 431 -24.98 50.33 -14.39
N ALA A 432 -23.96 50.70 -13.63
CA ALA A 432 -23.87 51.97 -12.94
C ALA A 432 -22.54 52.61 -13.36
N ALA A 433 -22.58 53.85 -13.85
CA ALA A 433 -21.42 54.51 -14.45
C ALA A 433 -20.95 55.69 -13.59
N GLY A 434 -19.65 56.00 -13.66
CA GLY A 434 -19.10 57.28 -13.18
C GLY A 434 -18.02 57.15 -12.10
N GLY A 435 -16.78 56.94 -12.52
CA GLY A 435 -15.58 57.01 -11.68
C GLY A 435 -14.35 56.84 -12.56
N GLY A 436 -13.67 57.95 -12.90
CA GLY A 436 -12.55 57.94 -13.83
C GLY A 436 -11.26 57.36 -13.23
N PRO A 437 -10.31 56.88 -14.05
CA PRO A 437 -9.01 56.43 -13.58
C PRO A 437 -8.18 57.60 -13.03
N VAL A 438 -7.34 57.30 -12.04
CA VAL A 438 -6.23 58.17 -11.63
C VAL A 438 -4.92 57.58 -12.16
N ASP A 439 -4.38 58.19 -13.21
CA ASP A 439 -3.01 57.92 -13.68
C ASP A 439 -2.02 58.25 -12.56
N GLY A 440 -1.02 57.38 -12.33
CA GLY A 440 -0.21 57.45 -11.10
C GLY A 440 1.27 57.05 -11.18
N PHE A 441 1.71 56.30 -12.19
CA PHE A 441 3.13 55.97 -12.37
C PHE A 441 3.55 56.02 -13.85
N ALA A 442 4.10 57.16 -14.25
CA ALA A 442 4.73 57.32 -15.56
C ALA A 442 6.12 56.68 -15.55
N GLY A 443 6.37 55.76 -16.48
CA GLY A 443 7.73 55.28 -16.77
C GLY A 443 8.56 56.43 -17.36
N THR A 444 9.79 56.59 -16.88
CA THR A 444 10.76 57.53 -17.47
C THR A 444 11.77 56.77 -18.32
N ASP A 445 11.73 56.96 -19.63
CA ASP A 445 12.69 56.38 -20.58
C ASP A 445 14.14 56.79 -20.29
N ALA A 446 15.07 55.89 -20.61
CA ALA A 446 16.48 56.07 -20.34
C ALA A 446 17.13 57.08 -21.31
N ALA A 447 17.74 58.14 -20.76
CA ALA A 447 18.68 58.98 -21.48
C ALA A 447 20.12 58.46 -21.28
N ALA A 448 20.80 58.13 -22.38
CA ALA A 448 22.14 57.55 -22.31
C ALA A 448 23.21 58.59 -21.92
N VAL A 449 24.01 58.26 -20.90
CA VAL A 449 25.26 58.95 -20.52
C VAL A 449 26.34 57.88 -20.34
N GLY A 450 27.55 58.15 -20.81
CA GLY A 450 28.59 57.12 -21.02
C GLY A 450 29.20 56.53 -19.74
N GLU A 451 29.74 55.31 -19.87
CA GLU A 451 30.47 54.60 -18.81
C GLU A 451 31.74 55.34 -18.35
N PRO A 452 32.21 54.99 -17.14
CA PRO A 452 33.51 54.33 -17.09
C PRO A 452 33.54 53.04 -16.24
N GLY A 453 33.48 51.88 -16.91
CA GLY A 453 34.24 50.65 -16.63
C GLY A 453 34.24 50.01 -15.22
N GLY A 454 33.85 48.73 -15.19
CA GLY A 454 34.62 47.76 -14.38
C GLY A 454 33.95 47.09 -13.18
N ALA A 455 32.62 47.03 -13.09
CA ALA A 455 31.94 46.10 -12.18
C ALA A 455 30.58 45.66 -12.76
N ALA A 456 30.34 44.35 -12.86
CA ALA A 456 29.04 43.83 -13.29
C ALA A 456 27.98 44.08 -12.21
N SER A 457 26.92 44.83 -12.54
CA SER A 457 25.87 45.16 -11.58
C SER A 457 24.87 44.00 -11.42
N VAL A 458 24.52 43.69 -10.17
CA VAL A 458 23.62 42.54 -9.85
C VAL A 458 22.17 42.78 -10.31
N ARG A 459 21.81 44.05 -10.57
CA ARG A 459 20.57 44.45 -11.26
C ARG A 459 20.38 43.86 -12.68
N ALA A 460 21.38 43.20 -13.29
CA ALA A 460 21.34 42.76 -14.69
C ALA A 460 21.06 41.26 -14.93
N ARG A 461 21.01 40.41 -13.90
CA ARG A 461 20.71 38.97 -14.06
C ARG A 461 19.27 38.68 -13.57
N PRO A 462 18.32 38.34 -14.45
CA PRO A 462 16.97 37.96 -14.04
C PRO A 462 16.95 36.59 -13.36
N ILE A 463 15.82 36.26 -12.73
CA ILE A 463 15.57 34.94 -12.13
C ILE A 463 15.61 33.88 -13.24
N GLY A 464 16.42 32.84 -13.04
CA GLY A 464 16.65 31.82 -14.08
C GLY A 464 15.41 31.00 -14.43
N ASP A 465 15.20 30.75 -15.72
CA ASP A 465 14.00 30.09 -16.27
C ASP A 465 13.61 28.79 -15.54
N GLY A 466 14.60 27.98 -15.13
CA GLY A 466 14.36 26.73 -14.39
C GLY A 466 13.61 26.89 -13.05
N TYR A 467 13.69 28.06 -12.41
CA TYR A 467 12.88 28.38 -11.24
C TYR A 467 11.45 28.79 -11.60
N LEU A 468 11.27 29.50 -12.72
CA LEU A 468 9.95 29.87 -13.24
C LEU A 468 9.20 28.65 -13.82
N ASP A 469 9.93 27.68 -14.38
CA ASP A 469 9.39 26.38 -14.78
C ASP A 469 8.93 25.58 -13.56
N ALA A 470 9.76 25.47 -12.50
CA ALA A 470 9.36 24.85 -11.24
C ALA A 470 8.12 25.53 -10.63
N ALA A 471 8.06 26.87 -10.69
CA ALA A 471 6.91 27.62 -10.23
C ALA A 471 5.66 27.28 -11.04
N ARG A 472 5.74 27.21 -12.38
CA ARG A 472 4.63 26.84 -13.25
C ARG A 472 4.12 25.43 -12.94
N ASP A 473 5.02 24.47 -12.72
CA ASP A 473 4.65 23.08 -12.36
C ASP A 473 3.88 23.02 -11.03
N VAL A 474 4.35 23.74 -10.00
CA VAL A 474 3.70 23.81 -8.68
C VAL A 474 2.36 24.53 -8.75
N LEU A 475 2.27 25.65 -9.48
CA LEU A 475 1.02 26.41 -9.66
C LEU A 475 -0.04 25.60 -10.41
N ARG A 476 0.36 24.85 -11.44
CA ARG A 476 -0.52 23.91 -12.15
C ARG A 476 -1.15 22.87 -11.20
N GLY A 477 -0.37 22.36 -10.25
CA GLY A 477 -0.89 21.49 -9.19
C GLY A 477 -1.84 22.18 -8.19
N MET A 478 -1.65 23.48 -7.91
CA MET A 478 -2.56 24.25 -7.05
C MET A 478 -3.93 24.53 -7.71
N VAL A 479 -3.97 24.67 -9.04
CA VAL A 479 -5.19 24.98 -9.82
C VAL A 479 -5.75 23.77 -10.59
N ALA A 480 -5.34 22.55 -10.21
CA ALA A 480 -5.77 21.28 -10.81
C ALA A 480 -5.65 21.21 -12.36
N SER A 481 -4.63 21.85 -12.93
CA SER A 481 -4.39 21.85 -14.39
C SER A 481 -4.03 20.44 -14.87
N ALA A 482 -4.71 19.97 -15.92
CA ALA A 482 -4.39 18.71 -16.62
C ALA A 482 -3.03 18.74 -17.33
N ARG A 483 -2.36 19.91 -17.38
CA ARG A 483 -0.99 20.10 -17.88
C ARG A 483 0.08 20.10 -16.78
N GLU A 484 -0.31 19.89 -15.53
CA GLU A 484 0.62 19.58 -14.44
C GLU A 484 1.43 18.32 -14.81
N PRO A 485 2.78 18.36 -14.78
CA PRO A 485 3.63 17.41 -15.52
C PRO A 485 3.65 15.97 -14.99
N LEU A 486 3.01 15.68 -13.86
CA LEU A 486 3.11 14.42 -13.15
C LEU A 486 1.74 13.79 -12.85
N ALA A 487 0.98 14.33 -11.89
CA ALA A 487 -0.34 13.81 -11.52
C ALA A 487 -1.44 14.26 -12.50
N GLY A 488 -1.16 15.20 -13.41
CA GLY A 488 -2.10 15.71 -14.40
C GLY A 488 -3.32 16.37 -13.77
N GLY A 489 -3.09 17.15 -12.71
CA GLY A 489 -4.15 17.87 -11.98
C GLY A 489 -4.93 17.02 -10.97
N ARG A 490 -4.65 15.71 -10.87
CA ARG A 490 -5.36 14.78 -9.97
C ARG A 490 -5.02 14.97 -8.48
N HIS A 491 -3.85 15.54 -8.16
CA HIS A 491 -3.41 15.80 -6.80
C HIS A 491 -2.29 16.85 -6.78
N LYS A 492 -2.24 17.72 -5.76
CA LYS A 492 -1.05 18.54 -5.49
C LYS A 492 0.04 17.64 -4.88
N VAL A 493 1.11 17.38 -5.61
CA VAL A 493 2.29 16.63 -5.16
C VAL A 493 3.55 17.32 -5.70
N PHE A 494 4.72 17.09 -5.08
CA PHE A 494 5.99 17.38 -5.75
C PHE A 494 6.44 16.14 -6.49
N GLY A 495 6.72 16.28 -7.78
CA GLY A 495 7.38 15.24 -8.56
C GLY A 495 7.59 15.64 -10.00
N ARG A 496 8.51 14.93 -10.65
CA ARG A 496 8.83 15.00 -12.09
C ARG A 496 9.85 13.89 -12.37
N ALA A 497 9.55 13.03 -13.33
CA ALA A 497 10.37 11.85 -13.60
C ALA A 497 11.78 12.21 -14.09
N ASP A 498 11.90 13.28 -14.90
CA ASP A 498 13.16 13.82 -15.40
C ASP A 498 14.04 14.49 -14.32
N LEU A 499 13.41 14.95 -13.23
CA LEU A 499 14.10 15.50 -12.05
C LEU A 499 14.42 14.45 -10.98
N ALA A 500 14.11 13.17 -11.24
CA ALA A 500 14.16 12.07 -10.27
C ALA A 500 13.35 12.33 -8.99
N VAL A 501 12.27 13.13 -9.06
CA VAL A 501 11.40 13.42 -7.91
C VAL A 501 10.14 12.56 -8.01
N VAL A 502 9.98 11.66 -7.05
CA VAL A 502 8.89 10.68 -6.97
C VAL A 502 7.74 11.30 -6.16
N PRO A 503 6.48 11.21 -6.63
CA PRO A 503 5.35 11.77 -5.90
C PRO A 503 5.13 11.08 -4.55
N THR A 504 4.88 11.92 -3.56
CA THR A 504 4.53 11.57 -2.19
C THR A 504 3.12 12.08 -1.88
N THR A 505 2.35 11.34 -1.07
CA THR A 505 1.07 11.85 -0.56
C THR A 505 1.29 12.75 0.66
N SER A 506 0.26 13.49 1.09
CA SER A 506 0.30 14.27 2.34
C SER A 506 0.23 13.40 3.61
N THR A 507 0.12 12.07 3.48
CA THR A 507 0.09 11.12 4.59
C THR A 507 1.43 11.15 5.33
N ALA A 508 1.40 11.35 6.65
CA ALA A 508 2.61 11.57 7.44
C ALA A 508 3.53 10.34 7.43
N GLY A 509 4.69 10.46 6.79
CA GLY A 509 5.72 9.43 6.78
C GLY A 509 5.41 8.14 5.99
N SER A 510 4.31 8.06 5.23
CA SER A 510 3.86 6.82 4.55
C SER A 510 4.85 6.28 3.52
N TYR A 511 5.65 7.15 2.92
CA TYR A 511 6.62 6.86 1.86
C TYR A 511 8.04 6.55 2.37
N LEU A 512 8.30 6.62 3.69
CA LEU A 512 9.61 6.26 4.25
C LEU A 512 9.95 4.76 4.08
N PRO A 513 9.01 3.80 4.24
CA PRO A 513 9.26 2.38 3.94
C PRO A 513 9.68 2.15 2.48
N ARG A 514 9.01 2.84 1.53
CA ARG A 514 9.36 2.86 0.09
C ARG A 514 10.79 3.38 -0.14
N ALA A 515 11.22 4.42 0.58
CA ALA A 515 12.58 4.96 0.47
C ALA A 515 13.65 3.94 0.94
N VAL A 516 13.38 3.22 2.03
CA VAL A 516 14.24 2.11 2.51
C VAL A 516 14.29 0.97 1.48
N GLY A 517 13.15 0.60 0.92
CA GLY A 517 13.06 -0.39 -0.15
C GLY A 517 13.87 -0.03 -1.38
N LEU A 518 13.79 1.23 -1.82
CA LEU A 518 14.53 1.71 -2.99
C LEU A 518 16.05 1.69 -2.72
N GLY A 519 16.46 2.05 -1.50
CA GLY A 519 17.86 1.93 -1.07
C GLY A 519 18.37 0.48 -1.14
N LEU A 520 17.59 -0.47 -0.62
CA LEU A 520 17.96 -1.90 -0.68
C LEU A 520 17.95 -2.43 -2.12
N ALA A 521 16.99 -2.00 -2.94
CA ALA A 521 16.89 -2.40 -4.34
C ALA A 521 18.08 -1.91 -5.16
N LEU A 522 18.51 -0.66 -5.00
CA LEU A 522 19.72 -0.12 -5.66
C LEU A 522 20.98 -0.92 -5.30
N GLU A 523 21.14 -1.32 -4.03
CA GLU A 523 22.28 -2.16 -3.60
C GLU A 523 22.15 -3.64 -3.97
N ARG A 524 20.94 -4.15 -4.24
CA ARG A 524 20.74 -5.51 -4.80
C ARG A 524 20.99 -5.53 -6.31
N LEU A 525 20.45 -4.57 -7.07
CA LEU A 525 20.69 -4.42 -8.49
C LEU A 525 22.19 -4.27 -8.79
N ARG A 526 22.91 -3.41 -8.05
CA ARG A 526 24.38 -3.26 -8.14
C ARG A 526 25.19 -4.55 -7.83
N ARG A 527 24.55 -5.63 -7.33
CA ARG A 527 25.14 -6.97 -7.14
C ARG A 527 24.64 -8.01 -8.13
N LEU A 528 23.49 -7.78 -8.76
CA LEU A 528 22.89 -8.62 -9.80
C LEU A 528 23.39 -8.21 -11.19
N ASP A 529 23.66 -6.92 -11.39
CA ASP A 529 24.27 -6.33 -12.60
C ASP A 529 25.80 -6.50 -12.60
N VAL A 530 26.30 -7.64 -12.12
CA VAL A 530 27.66 -8.13 -12.41
C VAL A 530 27.55 -8.86 -13.76
N PRO A 531 28.11 -8.33 -14.86
CA PRO A 531 27.75 -8.81 -16.19
C PRO A 531 28.50 -10.08 -16.56
N ASP A 532 27.79 -11.20 -16.69
CA ASP A 532 28.30 -12.42 -17.31
C ASP A 532 28.26 -12.35 -18.84
N THR A 533 27.39 -11.52 -19.44
CA THR A 533 27.28 -11.36 -20.89
C THR A 533 27.16 -9.90 -21.35
N ALA A 534 27.39 -9.65 -22.65
CA ALA A 534 27.20 -8.32 -23.25
C ALA A 534 25.73 -7.87 -23.29
N GLU A 535 24.76 -8.79 -23.25
CA GLU A 535 23.33 -8.48 -23.14
C GLU A 535 22.97 -7.96 -21.73
N ASP A 536 23.87 -8.10 -20.76
CA ASP A 536 23.69 -7.59 -19.39
C ASP A 536 24.15 -6.13 -19.24
N ALA A 537 24.83 -5.55 -20.24
CA ALA A 537 25.13 -4.13 -20.27
C ALA A 537 23.85 -3.28 -20.41
N ASP A 538 22.92 -3.69 -21.27
CA ASP A 538 21.55 -3.14 -21.37
C ASP A 538 20.70 -3.46 -20.12
N ARG A 539 21.13 -4.42 -19.28
CA ARG A 539 20.43 -4.83 -18.05
C ARG A 539 20.72 -3.89 -16.89
N ALA A 540 21.96 -3.43 -16.75
CA ALA A 540 22.35 -2.38 -15.79
C ALA A 540 21.63 -1.03 -16.01
N GLN A 541 21.03 -0.82 -17.19
CA GLN A 541 20.26 0.36 -17.53
C GLN A 541 18.79 0.31 -17.03
N ARG A 542 18.33 -0.82 -16.46
CA ARG A 542 16.92 -1.05 -16.08
C ARG A 542 16.42 -0.26 -14.87
N SER A 543 17.30 0.18 -13.98
CA SER A 543 16.90 0.94 -12.79
C SER A 543 16.49 2.39 -13.13
N GLY A 544 17.02 2.95 -14.23
CA GLY A 544 16.98 4.39 -14.52
C GLY A 544 17.88 5.25 -13.61
N TRP A 545 18.50 4.67 -12.58
CA TRP A 545 19.24 5.36 -11.53
C TRP A 545 20.76 5.07 -11.62
N PRO A 546 21.64 6.05 -11.41
CA PRO A 546 23.09 5.81 -11.34
C PRO A 546 23.47 4.76 -10.27
N ALA A 547 24.48 3.94 -10.55
CA ALA A 547 24.93 2.89 -9.62
C ALA A 547 25.41 3.42 -8.25
N ASP A 548 25.88 4.67 -8.18
CA ASP A 548 26.24 5.37 -6.93
C ASP A 548 25.17 6.37 -6.45
N ALA A 549 23.95 6.32 -7.00
CA ALA A 549 22.82 7.15 -6.56
C ALA A 549 22.45 6.85 -5.10
N ILE A 550 21.97 7.86 -4.39
CA ILE A 550 21.40 7.73 -3.05
C ILE A 550 19.90 8.07 -3.10
N VAL A 551 19.12 7.48 -2.19
CA VAL A 551 17.71 7.84 -2.00
C VAL A 551 17.65 8.98 -0.99
N VAL A 552 16.90 10.03 -1.31
CA VAL A 552 16.69 11.17 -0.41
C VAL A 552 15.22 11.26 -0.04
N CYS A 553 14.91 11.40 1.24
CA CYS A 553 13.54 11.34 1.74
C CYS A 553 13.30 12.43 2.79
N SER A 554 12.68 13.56 2.42
CA SER A 554 12.32 14.61 3.37
C SER A 554 10.94 14.40 3.99
N PHE A 555 10.78 14.77 5.26
CA PHE A 555 9.53 14.64 6.03
C PHE A 555 9.49 15.68 7.16
N GLY A 556 8.30 16.08 7.61
CA GLY A 556 8.13 16.97 8.78
C GLY A 556 8.25 16.24 10.12
N ASP A 557 8.76 16.92 11.13
CA ASP A 557 9.08 16.41 12.48
C ASP A 557 8.01 15.51 13.12
N ALA A 558 6.74 15.90 13.13
CA ALA A 558 5.64 15.10 13.68
C ALA A 558 5.65 13.64 13.20
N SER A 559 6.12 13.40 11.97
CA SER A 559 6.20 12.08 11.35
C SER A 559 7.16 11.12 12.06
N VAL A 560 8.11 11.57 12.91
CA VAL A 560 8.97 10.63 13.67
C VAL A 560 8.19 9.69 14.58
N ASN A 561 6.96 10.07 14.92
CA ASN A 561 6.01 9.32 15.74
C ASN A 561 5.12 8.36 14.93
N HIS A 562 5.07 8.51 13.60
CA HIS A 562 4.17 7.70 12.76
C HIS A 562 4.67 6.26 12.66
N ALA A 563 3.73 5.30 12.60
CA ALA A 563 4.05 3.87 12.51
C ALA A 563 5.00 3.58 11.33
N ASN A 564 4.63 4.02 10.12
CA ASN A 564 5.39 3.79 8.90
C ASN A 564 6.80 4.42 8.93
N ALA A 565 6.97 5.57 9.60
CA ALA A 565 8.28 6.17 9.79
C ALA A 565 9.14 5.38 10.80
N THR A 566 8.54 4.95 11.92
CA THR A 566 9.21 4.12 12.93
C THR A 566 9.60 2.74 12.36
N ALA A 567 8.72 2.12 11.58
CA ALA A 567 9.00 0.92 10.79
C ALA A 567 10.21 1.14 9.86
N ALA A 568 10.20 2.19 9.04
CA ALA A 568 11.29 2.51 8.14
C ALA A 568 12.63 2.78 8.86
N PHE A 569 12.64 3.54 9.95
CA PHE A 569 13.86 3.75 10.74
C PHE A 569 14.36 2.46 11.38
N ASN A 570 13.46 1.59 11.87
CA ASN A 570 13.82 0.31 12.45
C ASN A 570 14.39 -0.65 11.40
N ALA A 571 13.73 -0.81 10.25
CA ALA A 571 14.23 -1.60 9.13
C ALA A 571 15.55 -1.07 8.56
N ALA A 572 15.74 0.26 8.54
CA ALA A 572 16.99 0.86 8.12
C ALA A 572 18.16 0.55 9.09
N GLY A 573 17.93 0.73 10.38
CA GLY A 573 18.89 0.35 11.43
C GLY A 573 19.20 -1.14 11.45
N TRP A 574 18.18 -1.98 11.27
CA TRP A 574 18.29 -3.44 11.17
C TRP A 574 19.10 -3.87 9.95
N CYS A 575 18.89 -3.25 8.79
CA CYS A 575 19.70 -3.50 7.59
C CYS A 575 21.18 -3.22 7.85
N ASP A 576 21.51 -2.07 8.45
CA ASP A 576 22.91 -1.73 8.74
C ASP A 576 23.53 -2.67 9.79
N HIS A 577 22.79 -3.00 10.84
CA HIS A 577 23.21 -3.93 11.89
C HIS A 577 23.47 -5.35 11.36
N THR A 578 22.64 -5.83 10.42
CA THR A 578 22.82 -7.13 9.75
C THR A 578 23.81 -7.09 8.59
N GLY A 579 24.53 -5.97 8.39
CA GLY A 579 25.55 -5.83 7.35
C GLY A 579 25.02 -5.62 5.93
N LEU A 580 23.71 -5.45 5.76
CA LEU A 580 23.12 -4.96 4.51
C LEU A 580 23.51 -3.49 4.29
N ARG A 581 23.35 -3.04 3.04
CA ARG A 581 23.70 -1.70 2.60
C ARG A 581 22.47 -1.06 1.97
N ILE A 582 22.19 0.17 2.40
CA ILE A 582 21.04 0.98 2.00
C ILE A 582 21.47 2.46 1.96
N PRO A 583 21.64 3.07 0.77
CA PRO A 583 22.12 4.44 0.62
C PRO A 583 20.95 5.43 0.77
N VAL A 584 20.41 5.56 1.99
CA VAL A 584 19.24 6.42 2.26
C VAL A 584 19.64 7.62 3.12
N LEU A 585 19.30 8.83 2.66
CA LEU A 585 19.36 10.08 3.43
C LEU A 585 17.95 10.52 3.80
N PHE A 586 17.57 10.29 5.04
CA PHE A 586 16.39 10.88 5.67
C PHE A 586 16.65 12.37 5.96
N VAL A 587 15.68 13.25 5.72
CA VAL A 587 15.79 14.69 6.01
C VAL A 587 14.58 15.13 6.83
N CYS A 588 14.77 15.31 8.13
CA CYS A 588 13.72 15.80 9.02
C CYS A 588 13.68 17.33 8.95
N GLU A 589 12.60 17.89 8.42
CA GLU A 589 12.30 19.33 8.48
C GLU A 589 11.54 19.60 9.79
N ASP A 590 12.25 20.03 10.84
CA ASP A 590 11.68 20.27 12.17
C ASP A 590 11.40 21.75 12.42
N ASN A 591 10.11 22.10 12.45
CA ASN A 591 9.65 23.46 12.78
C ASN A 591 9.29 23.65 14.27
N GLY A 592 9.48 22.64 15.11
CA GLY A 592 9.28 22.70 16.56
C GLY A 592 7.82 22.65 17.04
N LEU A 593 6.84 22.44 16.15
CA LEU A 593 5.41 22.48 16.49
C LEU A 593 4.73 21.11 16.49
N GLY A 594 5.32 20.08 15.86
CA GLY A 594 4.71 18.76 15.72
C GLY A 594 5.12 17.73 16.79
N SER A 595 5.89 18.13 17.81
CA SER A 595 6.34 17.24 18.90
C SER A 595 6.79 18.02 20.14
N PRO A 596 6.89 17.38 21.33
CA PRO A 596 7.46 18.01 22.52
C PRO A 596 8.91 18.47 22.34
N GLU A 597 9.32 19.50 23.07
CA GLU A 597 10.67 20.06 22.98
C GLU A 597 11.76 18.98 23.17
N GLY A 598 12.77 18.97 22.30
CA GLY A 598 13.88 18.01 22.32
C GLY A 598 13.53 16.58 21.89
N TRP A 599 12.25 16.20 21.81
CA TRP A 599 11.81 14.84 21.45
C TRP A 599 12.35 14.40 20.09
N VAL A 600 12.19 15.22 19.05
CA VAL A 600 12.62 14.93 17.67
C VAL A 600 14.13 14.66 17.62
N THR A 601 14.92 15.54 18.25
CA THR A 601 16.37 15.38 18.36
C THR A 601 16.74 14.06 19.04
N GLN A 602 16.12 13.73 20.17
CA GLN A 602 16.42 12.51 20.91
C GLN A 602 15.97 11.26 20.15
N ALA A 603 14.77 11.27 19.55
CA ALA A 603 14.17 10.17 18.81
C ALA A 603 14.87 9.87 17.48
N LEU A 604 15.60 10.83 16.90
CA LEU A 604 16.45 10.63 15.73
C LEU A 604 17.89 10.28 16.10
N ARG A 605 18.50 10.98 17.07
CA ARG A 605 19.89 10.75 17.50
C ARG A 605 20.12 9.37 18.11
N SER A 606 19.09 8.77 18.72
CA SER A 606 19.16 7.46 19.36
C SER A 606 18.96 6.26 18.43
N ARG A 607 18.65 6.45 17.14
CA ARG A 607 18.34 5.34 16.21
C ARG A 607 19.59 4.50 15.91
N PRO A 608 19.62 3.18 16.26
CA PRO A 608 20.75 2.31 15.93
C PRO A 608 20.96 2.21 14.41
N GLY A 609 22.22 2.10 13.97
CA GLY A 609 22.59 1.97 12.55
C GLY A 609 22.41 3.21 11.67
N ILE A 610 21.67 4.22 12.11
CA ILE A 610 21.45 5.47 11.36
C ILE A 610 22.42 6.56 11.82
N ARG A 611 23.18 7.16 10.90
CA ARG A 611 24.06 8.30 11.23
C ARG A 611 23.28 9.60 11.35
N TYR A 612 23.27 10.19 12.54
CA TYR A 612 22.69 11.50 12.81
C TYR A 612 23.63 12.65 12.38
N PHE A 613 23.06 13.62 11.66
CA PHE A 613 23.61 14.95 11.36
C PHE A 613 22.58 16.01 11.78
N ALA A 614 23.02 17.24 12.06
CA ALA A 614 22.12 18.36 12.35
C ALA A 614 22.58 19.67 11.69
N ALA A 615 21.63 20.45 11.21
CA ALA A 615 21.86 21.74 10.56
C ALA A 615 20.75 22.74 10.88
N ASP A 616 21.07 24.03 10.80
CA ASP A 616 20.12 25.13 10.99
C ASP A 616 19.73 25.71 9.63
N GLY A 617 18.44 25.64 9.28
CA GLY A 617 17.91 26.15 8.02
C GLY A 617 18.06 27.66 7.83
N GLY A 618 18.29 28.44 8.90
CA GLY A 618 18.67 29.85 8.82
C GLY A 618 20.13 30.06 8.39
N ASP A 619 21.01 29.09 8.60
CA ASP A 619 22.42 29.12 8.19
C ASP A 619 22.60 28.39 6.86
N LEU A 620 22.41 29.10 5.74
CA LEU A 620 22.54 28.54 4.39
C LEU A 620 23.90 27.85 4.16
N VAL A 621 25.00 28.45 4.64
CA VAL A 621 26.36 27.93 4.45
C VAL A 621 26.60 26.69 5.33
N GLY A 622 26.17 26.74 6.60
CA GLY A 622 26.22 25.61 7.51
C GLY A 622 25.38 24.42 7.04
N THR A 623 24.13 24.67 6.60
CA THR A 623 23.25 23.65 6.05
C THR A 623 23.81 23.05 4.77
N TYR A 624 24.34 23.85 3.84
CA TYR A 624 24.98 23.32 2.63
C TYR A 624 26.15 22.40 2.99
N ARG A 625 27.05 22.83 3.89
CA ARG A 625 28.22 22.05 4.33
C ARG A 625 27.82 20.73 4.99
N VAL A 626 26.84 20.75 5.91
CA VAL A 626 26.38 19.55 6.61
C VAL A 626 25.58 18.61 5.69
N ALA A 627 24.78 19.14 4.76
CA ALA A 627 24.10 18.33 3.76
C ALA A 627 25.10 17.66 2.79
N ALA A 628 26.16 18.37 2.40
CA ALA A 628 27.25 17.82 1.60
C ALA A 628 28.00 16.70 2.34
N GLU A 629 28.29 16.88 3.64
CA GLU A 629 28.86 15.85 4.52
C GLU A 629 27.94 14.62 4.63
N ALA A 630 26.64 14.83 4.88
CA ALA A 630 25.65 13.78 5.04
C ALA A 630 25.47 12.94 3.76
N GLN A 631 25.27 13.58 2.60
CA GLN A 631 25.14 12.84 1.33
C GLN A 631 26.45 12.14 0.94
N ALA A 632 27.61 12.75 1.21
CA ALA A 632 28.90 12.12 0.95
C ALA A 632 29.10 10.89 1.83
N TRP A 633 28.67 10.94 3.10
CA TRP A 633 28.68 9.78 3.99
C TRP A 633 27.75 8.67 3.50
N VAL A 634 26.51 8.99 3.11
CA VAL A 634 25.54 7.98 2.60
C VAL A 634 26.07 7.34 1.32
N ARG A 635 26.62 8.14 0.40
CA ARG A 635 27.14 7.68 -0.89
C ARG A 635 28.40 6.84 -0.75
N ARG A 636 29.36 7.27 0.08
CA ARG A 636 30.65 6.59 0.31
C ARG A 636 30.48 5.27 1.05
N HIS A 637 29.63 5.22 2.08
CA HIS A 637 29.50 4.04 2.94
C HIS A 637 28.34 3.11 2.55
N ARG A 638 27.37 3.61 1.76
CA ARG A 638 26.13 2.89 1.39
C ARG A 638 25.31 2.47 2.63
N ARG A 639 25.23 3.36 3.61
CA ARG A 639 24.58 3.19 4.92
C ARG A 639 23.52 4.30 5.13
N PRO A 640 22.55 4.15 6.06
CA PRO A 640 21.47 5.11 6.24
C PRO A 640 21.86 6.28 7.16
N ALA A 641 21.48 7.50 6.81
CA ALA A 641 21.67 8.70 7.62
C ALA A 641 20.38 9.48 7.80
N VAL A 642 20.34 10.30 8.86
CA VAL A 642 19.32 11.35 9.03
C VAL A 642 20.00 12.70 9.19
N LEU A 643 19.61 13.64 8.33
CA LEU A 643 19.86 15.07 8.51
C LEU A 643 18.66 15.66 9.25
N HIS A 644 18.88 16.11 10.47
CA HIS A 644 17.90 16.90 11.21
C HIS A 644 18.11 18.39 10.87
N LEU A 645 17.16 18.99 10.16
CA LEU A 645 17.19 20.38 9.71
C LEU A 645 16.16 21.18 10.50
N SER A 646 16.58 22.12 11.34
CA SER A 646 15.63 23.04 11.95
C SER A 646 15.10 24.04 10.92
N THR A 647 13.79 24.20 10.88
CA THR A 647 13.05 25.15 10.04
C THR A 647 12.14 26.01 10.94
N VAL A 648 11.34 26.89 10.33
CA VAL A 648 10.22 27.55 11.02
C VAL A 648 8.94 27.37 10.20
N ARG A 649 7.77 27.51 10.85
CA ARG A 649 6.46 27.43 10.18
C ARG A 649 5.85 28.83 10.14
N LEU A 650 5.99 29.50 9.00
CA LEU A 650 5.44 30.83 8.82
C LEU A 650 4.02 30.75 8.21
N TRP A 651 3.18 31.73 8.57
CA TRP A 651 1.94 32.06 7.87
C TRP A 651 0.89 30.94 7.82
N ASP A 652 0.81 30.11 8.86
CA ASP A 652 -0.26 29.13 9.03
C ASP A 652 -1.47 29.77 9.74
N ARG A 653 -2.68 29.46 9.26
CA ARG A 653 -3.94 30.07 9.73
C ARG A 653 -4.55 29.33 10.91
N GLN A 654 -4.16 28.07 11.15
CA GLN A 654 -4.75 27.27 12.23
C GLN A 654 -4.18 27.62 13.62
N GLU A 655 -3.00 28.24 13.66
CA GLU A 655 -2.28 28.62 14.88
C GLU A 655 -2.13 30.15 15.01
N ALA A 656 -3.04 30.91 14.40
CA ALA A 656 -3.16 32.36 14.56
C ALA A 656 -3.68 32.77 15.96
N ARG A 657 -2.91 32.41 16.99
CA ARG A 657 -2.89 33.15 18.26
C ARG A 657 -2.06 34.41 18.07
N ASN A 658 -2.36 35.42 18.89
CA ASN A 658 -1.86 36.77 18.72
C ASN A 658 -0.32 36.84 18.66
N GLU A 659 0.14 37.89 18.00
CA GLU A 659 1.54 38.29 17.82
C GLU A 659 2.31 37.45 16.80
N TYR A 660 3.06 38.17 15.97
CA TYR A 660 4.33 37.65 15.48
C TYR A 660 5.21 37.48 16.70
N ASP A 661 5.45 36.24 17.12
CA ASP A 661 6.60 35.93 17.96
C ASP A 661 7.83 36.47 17.19
N THR A 662 8.50 37.50 17.72
CA THR A 662 9.55 38.20 16.96
C THR A 662 10.66 37.23 16.57
N VAL A 663 10.88 36.25 17.44
CA VAL A 663 11.72 35.06 17.30
C VAL A 663 11.46 34.27 16.01
N ALA A 664 10.24 34.25 15.47
CA ALA A 664 9.93 33.57 14.20
C ALA A 664 10.35 34.39 12.98
N GLY A 665 10.24 35.72 13.03
CA GLY A 665 10.76 36.63 12.00
C GLY A 665 12.29 36.75 12.04
N GLU A 666 12.87 36.73 13.24
CA GLU A 666 14.32 36.67 13.49
C GLU A 666 14.97 35.38 12.92
N ARG A 667 14.18 34.32 12.72
CA ARG A 667 14.60 33.02 12.16
C ARG A 667 14.17 32.78 10.71
N ASP A 668 13.66 33.78 9.99
CA ASP A 668 13.26 33.60 8.60
C ASP A 668 14.48 33.23 7.71
N PRO A 669 14.53 32.03 7.09
CA PRO A 669 15.70 31.56 6.37
C PRO A 669 16.00 32.36 5.10
N VAL A 670 15.00 33.05 4.54
CA VAL A 670 15.16 33.91 3.36
C VAL A 670 15.79 35.24 3.77
N LEU A 671 15.37 35.80 4.91
CA LEU A 671 15.96 37.01 5.48
C LEU A 671 17.38 36.75 6.01
N ALA A 672 17.63 35.62 6.68
CA ALA A 672 18.97 35.24 7.14
C ALA A 672 19.95 35.02 5.96
N THR A 673 19.45 34.49 4.83
CA THR A 673 20.21 34.39 3.57
C THR A 673 20.51 35.76 2.98
N ALA A 674 19.51 36.66 2.93
CA ALA A 674 19.71 38.05 2.49
C ALA A 674 20.73 38.81 3.36
N GLN A 675 20.60 38.72 4.68
CA GLN A 675 21.55 39.29 5.65
C GLN A 675 22.97 38.76 5.42
N SER A 676 23.12 37.46 5.14
CA SER A 676 24.41 36.85 4.84
C SER A 676 25.03 37.39 3.55
N LEU A 677 24.24 37.52 2.48
CA LEU A 677 24.68 38.05 1.18
C LEU A 677 25.07 39.54 1.24
N VAL A 678 24.28 40.37 1.94
CA VAL A 678 24.53 41.80 2.11
C VAL A 678 25.72 42.04 3.04
N SER A 679 25.76 41.38 4.21
CA SER A 679 26.87 41.53 5.17
C SER A 679 28.21 41.02 4.62
N ALA A 680 28.17 40.03 3.72
CA ALA A 680 29.36 39.55 3.01
C ALA A 680 29.80 40.44 1.83
N GLY A 681 29.07 41.51 1.51
CA GLY A 681 29.46 42.51 0.51
C GLY A 681 29.10 42.20 -0.94
N PHE A 682 28.23 41.22 -1.21
CA PHE A 682 27.94 40.79 -2.58
C PHE A 682 26.83 41.62 -3.27
N VAL A 683 25.82 42.02 -2.50
CA VAL A 683 24.58 42.64 -2.96
C VAL A 683 24.10 43.71 -1.97
N THR A 684 23.14 44.55 -2.35
CA THR A 684 22.42 45.44 -1.42
C THR A 684 21.04 44.89 -1.06
N GLY A 685 20.44 45.35 0.04
CA GLY A 685 19.04 45.04 0.37
C GLY A 685 18.07 45.48 -0.74
N GLU A 686 18.34 46.60 -1.39
CA GLU A 686 17.58 47.11 -2.54
C GLU A 686 17.67 46.19 -3.78
N GLU A 687 18.85 45.64 -4.08
CA GLU A 687 19.05 44.66 -5.16
C GLU A 687 18.32 43.32 -4.88
N LEU A 688 18.18 42.94 -3.60
CA LEU A 688 17.42 41.76 -3.20
C LEU A 688 15.91 42.00 -3.12
N LEU A 689 15.46 43.19 -2.70
CA LEU A 689 14.04 43.57 -2.74
C LEU A 689 13.53 43.64 -4.18
N SER A 690 14.34 44.22 -5.09
CA SER A 690 14.03 44.24 -6.53
C SER A 690 13.81 42.83 -7.09
N ARG A 691 14.63 41.85 -6.68
CA ARG A 691 14.46 40.43 -7.02
C ARG A 691 13.20 39.82 -6.41
N TYR A 692 12.90 40.15 -5.16
CA TYR A 692 11.72 39.66 -4.46
C TYR A 692 10.43 40.09 -5.16
N ASP A 693 10.38 41.35 -5.61
CA ASP A 693 9.25 41.91 -6.35
C ASP A 693 9.16 41.37 -7.78
N GLU A 694 10.29 41.19 -8.48
CA GLU A 694 10.32 40.53 -9.79
C GLU A 694 9.80 39.09 -9.66
N ALA A 695 10.26 38.33 -8.66
CA ALA A 695 9.79 36.97 -8.40
C ALA A 695 8.28 36.93 -8.14
N GLY A 696 7.78 37.83 -7.29
CA GLY A 696 6.35 37.94 -7.00
C GLY A 696 5.53 38.22 -8.25
N TRP A 697 5.97 39.15 -9.10
CA TRP A 697 5.30 39.46 -10.36
C TRP A 697 5.33 38.29 -11.35
N GLN A 698 6.47 37.63 -11.54
CA GLN A 698 6.58 36.48 -12.46
C GLN A 698 5.73 35.30 -11.98
N VAL A 699 5.83 34.91 -10.70
CA VAL A 699 5.04 33.82 -10.10
C VAL A 699 3.54 34.14 -10.13
N ARG A 700 3.16 35.41 -9.90
CA ARG A 700 1.77 35.87 -10.02
C ARG A 700 1.25 35.77 -11.46
N ARG A 701 2.03 36.21 -12.47
CA ARG A 701 1.64 36.07 -13.87
C ARG A 701 1.47 34.60 -14.27
N LEU A 702 2.40 33.73 -13.85
CA LEU A 702 2.29 32.28 -14.05
C LEU A 702 1.05 31.67 -13.38
N ALA A 703 0.62 32.22 -12.23
CA ALA A 703 -0.61 31.78 -11.56
C ALA A 703 -1.86 32.18 -12.35
N GLU A 704 -1.89 33.41 -12.88
CA GLU A 704 -2.96 33.89 -13.76
C GLU A 704 -3.01 33.12 -15.10
N GLU A 705 -1.87 32.79 -15.68
CA GLU A 705 -1.75 31.89 -16.83
C GLU A 705 -2.30 30.47 -16.52
N ALA A 706 -2.02 29.94 -15.33
CA ALA A 706 -2.38 28.57 -14.93
C ALA A 706 -3.89 28.38 -14.68
N ILE A 707 -4.61 29.41 -14.20
CA ILE A 707 -6.07 29.36 -13.99
C ILE A 707 -6.77 28.92 -15.28
N GLY A 708 -6.44 29.56 -16.41
CA GLY A 708 -7.04 29.30 -17.72
C GLY A 708 -6.62 27.99 -18.40
N GLU A 709 -5.77 27.17 -17.78
CA GLU A 709 -5.40 25.86 -18.32
C GLU A 709 -6.50 24.81 -18.08
N PRO A 710 -6.71 23.86 -19.02
CA PRO A 710 -7.76 22.85 -18.93
C PRO A 710 -7.62 22.00 -17.67
N LYS A 711 -8.75 21.64 -17.06
CA LYS A 711 -8.85 20.65 -15.99
C LYS A 711 -9.29 19.31 -16.60
N LEU A 712 -9.24 18.22 -15.82
CA LEU A 712 -9.91 16.98 -16.20
C LEU A 712 -11.44 17.20 -16.15
N ALA A 713 -12.15 16.80 -17.19
CA ALA A 713 -13.60 17.00 -17.32
C ALA A 713 -14.38 15.68 -17.24
N GLU A 714 -13.84 14.60 -17.81
CA GLU A 714 -14.56 13.34 -17.97
C GLU A 714 -13.99 12.20 -17.10
N PRO A 715 -14.82 11.27 -16.57
CA PRO A 715 -14.35 10.15 -15.74
C PRO A 715 -13.28 9.28 -16.42
N VAL A 716 -13.34 9.14 -17.76
CA VAL A 716 -12.34 8.39 -18.54
C VAL A 716 -10.94 9.01 -18.44
N GLU A 717 -10.83 10.34 -18.37
CA GLU A 717 -9.55 11.04 -18.24
C GLU A 717 -8.95 10.86 -16.85
N VAL A 718 -9.80 10.87 -15.81
CA VAL A 718 -9.40 10.59 -14.42
C VAL A 718 -8.87 9.15 -14.31
N LEU A 719 -9.64 8.18 -14.82
CA LEU A 719 -9.33 6.74 -14.74
C LEU A 719 -8.15 6.30 -15.61
N ALA A 720 -7.81 7.03 -16.68
CA ALA A 720 -6.72 6.68 -17.60
C ALA A 720 -5.33 6.58 -16.95
N ALA A 721 -5.12 7.17 -15.77
CA ALA A 721 -3.87 7.09 -15.02
C ALA A 721 -3.78 5.88 -14.06
N LEU A 722 -4.85 5.10 -13.87
CA LEU A 722 -4.78 3.83 -13.13
C LEU A 722 -3.89 2.81 -13.87
N ALA A 723 -3.51 1.72 -13.19
CA ALA A 723 -2.85 0.61 -13.84
C ALA A 723 -3.73 0.08 -14.99
N PRO A 724 -3.27 0.14 -16.27
CA PRO A 724 -4.06 -0.34 -17.40
C PRO A 724 -4.30 -1.84 -17.28
N ARG A 725 -5.35 -2.35 -17.91
CA ARG A 725 -5.57 -3.79 -18.07
C ARG A 725 -5.54 -4.12 -19.55
N ARG A 726 -4.48 -4.78 -20.02
CA ARG A 726 -4.27 -5.08 -21.46
C ARG A 726 -4.15 -6.59 -21.70
N PRO A 727 -5.26 -7.36 -21.62
CA PRO A 727 -5.22 -8.83 -21.63
C PRO A 727 -4.44 -9.45 -22.78
N ALA A 728 -4.51 -8.89 -23.99
CA ALA A 728 -3.75 -9.37 -25.14
C ALA A 728 -2.23 -9.25 -24.97
N ARG A 729 -1.73 -8.23 -24.25
CA ARG A 729 -0.30 -8.06 -23.94
C ARG A 729 0.13 -8.99 -22.81
N VAL A 730 -0.71 -9.18 -21.79
CA VAL A 730 -0.45 -10.10 -20.67
C VAL A 730 -0.42 -11.56 -21.16
N ALA A 731 -1.41 -11.97 -21.96
CA ALA A 731 -1.43 -13.29 -22.60
C ALA A 731 -0.23 -13.49 -23.55
N ARG A 732 0.18 -12.45 -24.30
CA ARG A 732 1.40 -12.52 -25.12
C ARG A 732 2.65 -12.71 -24.26
N ALA A 733 2.80 -11.99 -23.15
CA ALA A 733 3.93 -12.15 -22.24
C ALA A 733 4.00 -13.56 -21.62
N VAL A 734 2.86 -14.16 -21.26
CA VAL A 734 2.81 -15.57 -20.80
C VAL A 734 3.20 -16.54 -21.93
N ALA A 735 2.80 -16.29 -23.17
CA ALA A 735 3.22 -17.09 -24.33
C ALA A 735 4.73 -16.93 -24.66
N ASP A 736 5.30 -15.74 -24.46
CA ASP A 736 6.73 -15.50 -24.64
C ASP A 736 7.57 -16.15 -23.52
N ALA A 737 7.09 -16.14 -22.28
CA ALA A 737 7.68 -16.90 -21.17
C ALA A 737 7.63 -18.40 -21.42
N ALA A 738 6.50 -18.90 -21.93
CA ALA A 738 6.34 -20.29 -22.35
C ALA A 738 7.35 -20.70 -23.43
N ALA A 739 7.55 -19.84 -24.45
CA ALA A 739 8.53 -20.06 -25.51
C ALA A 739 9.98 -20.05 -25.00
N ARG A 740 10.31 -19.20 -24.01
CA ARG A 740 11.61 -19.23 -23.34
C ARG A 740 11.82 -20.52 -22.55
N ALA A 741 10.85 -20.90 -21.72
CA ALA A 741 10.90 -22.09 -20.88
C ALA A 741 10.90 -23.43 -21.67
N ALA A 742 10.27 -23.46 -22.85
CA ALA A 742 10.29 -24.60 -23.77
C ALA A 742 11.56 -24.66 -24.65
N GLY A 743 12.24 -23.53 -24.84
CA GLY A 743 13.35 -23.36 -25.78
C GLY A 743 14.65 -22.94 -25.08
N PRO A 744 15.15 -21.69 -25.27
CA PRO A 744 16.46 -21.26 -24.77
C PRO A 744 16.74 -21.51 -23.27
N ALA A 745 15.71 -21.43 -22.41
CA ALA A 745 15.86 -21.63 -20.97
C ALA A 745 15.59 -23.08 -20.51
N ALA A 746 15.24 -24.01 -21.42
CA ALA A 746 14.81 -25.36 -21.05
C ALA A 746 15.86 -26.15 -20.24
N ALA A 747 17.15 -26.00 -20.55
CA ALA A 747 18.25 -26.63 -19.81
C ALA A 747 18.37 -26.07 -18.38
N VAL A 748 18.40 -24.74 -18.23
CA VAL A 748 18.48 -24.05 -16.93
C VAL A 748 17.23 -24.34 -16.07
N ARG A 749 16.05 -24.43 -16.71
CA ARG A 749 14.82 -24.85 -16.06
C ARG A 749 14.89 -26.29 -15.55
N ALA A 750 15.39 -27.23 -16.36
CA ALA A 750 15.58 -28.61 -15.93
C ALA A 750 16.57 -28.71 -14.75
N GLU A 751 17.66 -27.93 -14.77
CA GLU A 751 18.64 -27.84 -13.68
C GLU A 751 18.01 -27.27 -12.38
N ALA A 752 17.24 -26.18 -12.47
CA ALA A 752 16.54 -25.58 -11.33
C ALA A 752 15.51 -26.52 -10.67
N PHE A 753 14.97 -27.48 -11.42
CA PHE A 753 14.12 -28.57 -10.92
C PHE A 753 14.88 -29.89 -10.66
N GLY A 754 16.21 -29.83 -10.49
CA GLY A 754 17.02 -31.01 -10.10
C GLY A 754 17.01 -32.15 -11.12
N GLY A 755 16.80 -31.84 -12.41
CA GLY A 755 16.66 -32.80 -13.50
C GLY A 755 15.25 -33.40 -13.66
N LYS A 756 14.29 -33.10 -12.79
CA LYS A 756 12.90 -33.58 -12.89
C LYS A 756 11.88 -32.42 -12.88
N PRO A 757 11.56 -31.83 -14.04
CA PRO A 757 10.54 -30.78 -14.17
C PRO A 757 9.18 -31.15 -13.55
N PRO A 758 8.41 -30.16 -13.07
CA PRO A 758 7.15 -30.39 -12.36
C PRO A 758 6.09 -31.11 -13.20
N GLU A 759 6.05 -30.89 -14.52
CA GLU A 759 5.19 -31.64 -15.45
C GLU A 759 5.51 -33.14 -15.53
N LEU A 760 6.68 -33.57 -15.07
CA LEU A 760 7.07 -34.99 -14.93
C LEU A 760 7.03 -35.47 -13.47
N ALA A 761 6.72 -34.60 -12.51
CA ALA A 761 6.69 -34.94 -11.09
C ALA A 761 5.58 -35.93 -10.75
N GLY A 762 4.42 -35.79 -11.41
CA GLY A 762 3.13 -36.37 -11.04
C GLY A 762 2.15 -35.26 -10.61
N PRO A 763 0.89 -35.59 -10.27
CA PRO A 763 -0.06 -34.61 -9.75
C PRO A 763 0.43 -33.94 -8.47
N LEU A 764 0.30 -32.61 -8.40
CA LEU A 764 0.84 -31.75 -7.35
C LEU A 764 -0.26 -31.23 -6.40
N THR A 765 0.12 -30.90 -5.16
CA THR A 765 -0.72 -30.08 -4.25
C THR A 765 -0.67 -28.60 -4.64
N LEU A 766 -1.56 -27.79 -4.05
CA LEU A 766 -1.63 -26.34 -4.32
C LEU A 766 -0.30 -25.63 -4.01
N ALA A 767 0.31 -25.92 -2.84
CA ALA A 767 1.61 -25.37 -2.46
C ALA A 767 2.73 -25.77 -3.44
N GLN A 768 2.73 -27.01 -3.92
CA GLN A 768 3.73 -27.51 -4.87
C GLN A 768 3.60 -26.82 -6.24
N SER A 769 2.38 -26.64 -6.75
CA SER A 769 2.13 -25.87 -7.98
C SER A 769 2.55 -24.40 -7.86
N ILE A 770 2.37 -23.77 -6.69
CA ILE A 770 2.83 -22.40 -6.43
C ILE A 770 4.36 -22.35 -6.38
N ASN A 771 5.03 -23.28 -5.68
CA ASN A 771 6.50 -23.39 -5.66
C ASN A 771 7.10 -23.53 -7.07
N ALA A 772 6.49 -24.38 -7.89
CA ALA A 772 6.89 -24.59 -9.29
C ALA A 772 6.69 -23.32 -10.14
N ALA A 773 5.55 -22.64 -10.01
CA ALA A 773 5.28 -21.41 -10.74
C ALA A 773 6.16 -20.22 -10.26
N LEU A 774 6.54 -20.18 -8.98
CA LEU A 774 7.54 -19.24 -8.46
C LEU A 774 8.94 -19.55 -9.00
N THR A 775 9.31 -20.83 -9.14
CA THR A 775 10.58 -21.25 -9.75
C THR A 775 10.64 -20.82 -11.22
N ASP A 776 9.58 -21.10 -11.99
CA ASP A 776 9.46 -20.64 -13.38
C ASP A 776 9.47 -19.10 -13.50
N GLY A 777 8.83 -18.38 -12.57
CA GLY A 777 8.82 -16.92 -12.54
C GLY A 777 10.17 -16.29 -12.17
N LEU A 778 10.94 -16.90 -11.26
CA LEU A 778 12.28 -16.45 -10.88
C LEU A 778 13.32 -16.68 -11.99
N LEU A 779 13.11 -17.70 -12.84
CA LEU A 779 13.86 -17.94 -14.07
C LEU A 779 13.51 -16.92 -15.17
N ASP A 780 12.22 -16.69 -15.45
CA ASP A 780 11.79 -15.80 -16.54
C ASP A 780 12.12 -14.33 -16.26
N HIS A 781 11.98 -13.91 -15.00
CA HIS A 781 12.19 -12.53 -14.58
C HIS A 781 13.48 -12.42 -13.76
N SER A 782 14.60 -12.11 -14.42
CA SER A 782 15.93 -11.98 -13.77
C SER A 782 15.98 -10.96 -12.62
N GLY A 783 15.05 -10.00 -12.58
CA GLY A 783 14.88 -9.02 -11.50
C GLY A 783 13.77 -9.34 -10.49
N ALA A 784 13.14 -10.51 -10.54
CA ALA A 784 12.09 -10.88 -9.57
C ALA A 784 12.69 -11.33 -8.23
N ALA A 785 12.05 -10.99 -7.10
CA ALA A 785 12.53 -11.38 -5.78
C ALA A 785 11.38 -11.80 -4.85
N VAL A 786 11.54 -12.93 -4.15
CA VAL A 786 10.54 -13.50 -3.24
C VAL A 786 11.02 -13.33 -1.80
N PHE A 787 10.26 -12.64 -0.95
CA PHE A 787 10.73 -12.29 0.39
C PHE A 787 9.59 -12.06 1.38
N GLY A 788 9.87 -12.21 2.67
CA GLY A 788 8.92 -12.07 3.77
C GLY A 788 9.49 -12.73 5.03
N VAL A 789 8.68 -12.94 6.06
CA VAL A 789 9.17 -13.57 7.30
C VAL A 789 9.26 -15.09 7.14
N ASP A 790 10.42 -15.66 7.44
CA ASP A 790 10.76 -17.09 7.30
C ASP A 790 10.71 -17.65 5.85
N VAL A 791 10.52 -16.80 4.84
CA VAL A 791 10.31 -17.19 3.44
C VAL A 791 11.50 -17.96 2.85
N ALA A 792 12.74 -17.63 3.22
CA ALA A 792 13.90 -18.12 2.49
C ALA A 792 14.47 -19.42 3.05
N ALA A 793 14.81 -19.46 4.35
CA ALA A 793 15.45 -20.66 4.94
C ALA A 793 14.46 -21.75 5.38
N ARG A 794 13.22 -21.37 5.70
CA ARG A 794 12.16 -22.29 6.14
C ARG A 794 11.13 -22.59 5.04
N GLY A 795 11.11 -21.81 3.96
CA GLY A 795 10.12 -21.93 2.88
C GLY A 795 8.76 -21.32 3.23
N GLY A 796 8.75 -20.30 4.09
CA GLY A 796 7.53 -19.75 4.67
C GLY A 796 6.94 -20.68 5.73
N VAL A 797 5.89 -20.24 6.43
CA VAL A 797 5.31 -21.05 7.52
C VAL A 797 4.61 -22.30 7.01
N ASN A 798 4.11 -22.27 5.77
CA ASN A 798 3.37 -23.36 5.13
C ASN A 798 4.21 -24.19 4.12
N GLY A 799 5.52 -23.93 4.01
CA GLY A 799 6.44 -24.67 3.10
C GLY A 799 6.34 -24.29 1.60
N VAL A 800 5.50 -23.33 1.23
CA VAL A 800 5.23 -22.95 -0.18
C VAL A 800 6.49 -22.47 -0.92
N THR A 801 7.45 -21.87 -0.21
CA THR A 801 8.70 -21.33 -0.79
C THR A 801 9.93 -22.21 -0.51
N GLU A 802 9.74 -23.45 -0.07
CA GLU A 802 10.82 -24.41 0.22
C GLU A 802 11.77 -24.59 -0.98
N GLY A 803 13.08 -24.63 -0.69
CA GLY A 803 14.16 -24.79 -1.67
C GLY A 803 14.42 -23.59 -2.60
N LEU A 804 13.57 -22.55 -2.62
CA LEU A 804 13.78 -21.41 -3.53
C LEU A 804 15.05 -20.61 -3.19
N ARG A 805 15.42 -20.51 -1.92
CA ARG A 805 16.67 -19.87 -1.48
C ARG A 805 17.90 -20.60 -2.00
N ASP A 806 17.88 -21.92 -2.03
CA ASP A 806 19.03 -22.72 -2.46
C ASP A 806 19.16 -22.73 -4.00
N ARG A 807 18.03 -22.66 -4.71
CA ARG A 807 17.98 -22.51 -6.19
C ARG A 807 18.44 -21.14 -6.68
N PHE A 808 18.05 -20.05 -6.00
CA PHE A 808 18.19 -18.67 -6.52
C PHE A 808 19.04 -17.72 -5.65
N GLY A 809 19.49 -18.17 -4.48
CA GLY A 809 20.39 -17.45 -3.59
C GLY A 809 19.76 -16.30 -2.78
N PRO A 810 20.45 -15.82 -1.71
CA PRO A 810 19.97 -14.77 -0.81
C PRO A 810 19.85 -13.38 -1.47
N ALA A 811 20.33 -13.22 -2.70
CA ALA A 811 20.12 -12.02 -3.51
C ALA A 811 18.67 -11.93 -4.04
N ARG A 812 18.05 -13.08 -4.35
CA ARG A 812 16.73 -13.21 -4.99
C ARG A 812 15.64 -13.70 -4.03
N VAL A 813 16.00 -14.53 -3.04
CA VAL A 813 15.05 -15.08 -2.05
C VAL A 813 15.61 -14.87 -0.64
N PHE A 814 14.94 -14.07 0.20
CA PHE A 814 15.48 -13.65 1.49
C PHE A 814 14.42 -13.39 2.56
N ASP A 815 14.82 -13.59 3.83
CA ASP A 815 13.99 -13.31 5.00
C ASP A 815 14.01 -11.80 5.32
N THR A 816 12.88 -11.26 5.78
CA THR A 816 12.73 -9.86 6.20
C THR A 816 12.70 -9.72 7.73
N LEU A 817 12.65 -8.47 8.21
CA LEU A 817 12.15 -8.16 9.54
C LEU A 817 10.69 -8.67 9.69
N LEU A 818 10.30 -9.02 10.93
CA LEU A 818 8.91 -9.25 11.33
C LEU A 818 8.16 -7.91 11.43
N ASP A 819 7.84 -7.34 10.26
CA ASP A 819 7.02 -6.14 10.10
C ASP A 819 6.49 -6.06 8.66
N GLU A 820 5.18 -6.27 8.51
CA GLU A 820 4.45 -6.22 7.24
C GLU A 820 4.57 -4.84 6.56
N THR A 821 4.71 -3.75 7.32
CA THR A 821 4.92 -2.39 6.80
C THR A 821 6.25 -2.30 6.07
N SER A 822 7.30 -2.87 6.66
CA SER A 822 8.62 -2.98 6.04
C SER A 822 8.62 -3.95 4.86
N ILE A 823 7.91 -5.08 4.93
CA ILE A 823 7.78 -6.02 3.79
C ILE A 823 7.20 -5.30 2.56
N LEU A 824 6.09 -4.58 2.73
CA LEU A 824 5.49 -3.82 1.63
C LEU A 824 6.34 -2.61 1.24
N GLY A 825 7.00 -1.94 2.19
CA GLY A 825 7.99 -0.89 1.92
C GLY A 825 9.14 -1.35 1.01
N LEU A 826 9.70 -2.53 1.29
CA LEU A 826 10.72 -3.16 0.45
C LEU A 826 10.18 -3.46 -0.96
N ALA A 827 8.93 -3.92 -1.09
CA ALA A 827 8.29 -4.15 -2.39
C ALA A 827 8.01 -2.85 -3.16
N LEU A 828 7.45 -1.82 -2.50
CA LEU A 828 7.23 -0.50 -3.09
C LEU A 828 8.52 0.08 -3.69
N GLY A 829 9.63 -0.01 -2.95
CA GLY A 829 10.93 0.49 -3.39
C GLY A 829 11.60 -0.38 -4.46
N ALA A 830 11.41 -1.71 -4.42
CA ALA A 830 11.93 -2.62 -5.44
C ALA A 830 11.21 -2.48 -6.79
N GLY A 831 9.87 -2.36 -6.78
CA GLY A 831 9.08 -2.11 -8.00
C GLY A 831 9.48 -0.78 -8.67
N LEU A 832 9.66 0.27 -7.86
CA LEU A 832 10.16 1.58 -8.30
C LEU A 832 11.60 1.56 -8.84
N ALA A 833 12.39 0.52 -8.52
CA ALA A 833 13.73 0.27 -9.05
C ALA A 833 13.73 -0.62 -10.31
N GLY A 834 12.56 -0.98 -10.86
CA GLY A 834 12.45 -1.88 -12.02
C GLY A 834 12.59 -3.37 -11.72
N MET A 835 12.55 -3.77 -10.43
CA MET A 835 12.46 -5.18 -10.02
C MET A 835 11.01 -5.69 -10.08
N LEU A 836 10.82 -7.00 -9.98
CA LEU A 836 9.49 -7.62 -9.82
C LEU A 836 9.37 -8.29 -8.42
N PRO A 837 9.11 -7.51 -7.36
CA PRO A 837 8.94 -8.04 -6.02
C PRO A 837 7.69 -8.93 -5.89
N VAL A 838 7.85 -10.03 -5.17
CA VAL A 838 6.82 -11.01 -4.81
C VAL A 838 6.85 -11.19 -3.28
N PRO A 839 6.40 -10.18 -2.51
CA PRO A 839 6.41 -10.26 -1.05
C PRO A 839 5.38 -11.29 -0.53
N GLU A 840 5.72 -12.02 0.53
CA GLU A 840 4.78 -12.88 1.27
C GLU A 840 4.38 -12.19 2.59
N ILE A 841 3.08 -11.97 2.77
CA ILE A 841 2.47 -11.63 4.07
C ILE A 841 1.98 -12.93 4.70
N ARG A 842 2.46 -13.22 5.91
CA ARG A 842 2.36 -14.55 6.54
C ARG A 842 0.91 -15.03 6.73
N TYR A 843 0.00 -14.13 7.10
CA TYR A 843 -1.44 -14.39 7.25
C TYR A 843 -2.25 -13.15 6.86
N LEU A 844 -3.46 -13.34 6.29
CA LEU A 844 -4.37 -12.24 5.91
C LEU A 844 -4.64 -11.27 7.06
N ALA A 845 -4.80 -11.78 8.29
CA ALA A 845 -5.00 -10.95 9.48
C ALA A 845 -3.89 -9.89 9.69
N TYR A 846 -2.64 -10.18 9.29
CA TYR A 846 -1.50 -9.29 9.48
C TYR A 846 -1.39 -8.25 8.35
N LEU A 847 -2.03 -8.49 7.20
CA LEU A 847 -2.12 -7.50 6.12
C LEU A 847 -2.77 -6.20 6.61
N HIS A 848 -3.72 -6.30 7.54
CA HIS A 848 -4.40 -5.15 8.16
C HIS A 848 -3.48 -4.25 9.00
N HIS A 849 -2.23 -4.66 9.26
CA HIS A 849 -1.23 -3.79 9.89
C HIS A 849 -0.50 -2.89 8.88
N ALA A 850 -0.55 -3.22 7.57
CA ALA A 850 0.25 -2.60 6.52
C ALA A 850 -0.53 -2.28 5.22
N GLU A 851 -1.86 -2.46 5.22
CA GLU A 851 -2.74 -2.25 4.06
C GLU A 851 -2.66 -0.82 3.47
N ASP A 852 -2.25 0.17 4.26
CA ASP A 852 -2.01 1.54 3.78
C ASP A 852 -0.89 1.62 2.72
N GLN A 853 0.08 0.70 2.76
CA GLN A 853 1.15 0.58 1.78
C GLN A 853 0.61 0.08 0.43
N LEU A 854 -0.49 -0.68 0.40
CA LEU A 854 -1.17 -1.03 -0.85
C LEU A 854 -2.09 0.09 -1.32
N ARG A 855 -2.90 0.63 -0.41
CA ARG A 855 -3.97 1.59 -0.70
C ARG A 855 -3.45 3.00 -1.05
N GLY A 856 -2.59 3.57 -0.20
CA GLY A 856 -2.06 4.92 -0.36
C GLY A 856 -0.80 4.99 -1.23
N GLU A 857 0.06 3.97 -1.14
CA GLU A 857 1.41 4.02 -1.75
C GLU A 857 1.54 3.19 -3.03
N ALA A 858 1.06 1.94 -3.07
CA ALA A 858 1.25 1.06 -4.24
C ALA A 858 0.31 1.41 -5.40
N ALA A 859 -1.00 1.27 -5.20
CA ALA A 859 -2.00 1.45 -6.26
C ALA A 859 -2.08 2.93 -6.72
N GLY A 860 -1.91 3.87 -5.79
CA GLY A 860 -1.97 5.30 -6.07
C GLY A 860 -0.82 5.82 -6.95
N LEU A 861 0.32 5.13 -7.05
CA LEU A 861 1.51 5.71 -7.69
C LEU A 861 1.31 6.02 -9.19
N GLN A 862 0.67 5.13 -9.95
CA GLN A 862 0.42 5.38 -11.37
C GLN A 862 -0.58 6.52 -11.56
N PHE A 863 -1.61 6.59 -10.71
CA PHE A 863 -2.59 7.67 -10.70
C PHE A 863 -1.96 9.03 -10.40
N LEU A 864 -1.03 9.07 -9.43
CA LEU A 864 -0.27 10.25 -9.03
C LEU A 864 0.93 10.59 -9.95
N SER A 865 1.16 9.81 -11.01
CA SER A 865 2.29 10.04 -11.94
C SER A 865 1.95 9.86 -13.43
N SER A 866 0.67 9.76 -13.77
CA SER A 866 0.21 9.48 -15.15
C SER A 866 0.91 8.25 -15.77
N GLY A 867 1.24 7.26 -14.95
CA GLY A 867 1.95 6.04 -15.33
C GLY A 867 3.47 6.15 -15.51
N ALA A 868 4.08 7.29 -15.20
CA ALA A 868 5.53 7.53 -15.30
C ALA A 868 6.34 6.80 -14.21
N PHE A 869 5.77 6.66 -13.00
CA PHE A 869 6.29 5.79 -11.95
C PHE A 869 5.32 4.62 -11.70
N ARG A 870 5.84 3.43 -11.40
CA ARG A 870 5.05 2.20 -11.20
C ARG A 870 5.65 1.35 -10.09
N ASN A 871 4.78 0.67 -9.34
CA ASN A 871 5.18 -0.29 -8.30
C ASN A 871 4.63 -1.69 -8.63
N PRO A 872 5.13 -2.35 -9.71
CA PRO A 872 4.71 -3.69 -10.06
C PRO A 872 5.04 -4.66 -8.92
N MET A 873 4.06 -5.46 -8.49
CA MET A 873 4.29 -6.50 -7.46
C MET A 873 3.23 -7.59 -7.48
N VAL A 874 3.58 -8.77 -6.96
CA VAL A 874 2.63 -9.85 -6.67
C VAL A 874 2.70 -10.18 -5.19
N VAL A 875 1.85 -9.54 -4.39
CA VAL A 875 1.76 -9.77 -2.94
C VAL A 875 1.08 -11.11 -2.69
N ARG A 876 1.84 -12.10 -2.21
CA ARG A 876 1.30 -13.38 -1.76
C ARG A 876 0.80 -13.23 -0.33
N VAL A 877 -0.40 -13.73 -0.06
CA VAL A 877 -1.03 -13.66 1.27
C VAL A 877 -1.65 -15.02 1.55
N ALA A 878 -1.13 -15.75 2.53
CA ALA A 878 -1.84 -16.94 3.01
C ALA A 878 -3.07 -16.47 3.82
N GLY A 879 -4.23 -17.07 3.60
CA GLY A 879 -5.44 -16.66 4.31
C GLY A 879 -6.64 -17.49 3.95
N LEU A 880 -7.82 -16.98 4.31
CA LEU A 880 -9.08 -17.72 4.34
C LEU A 880 -9.05 -18.81 5.42
N ALA A 881 -10.19 -19.09 6.05
CA ALA A 881 -10.22 -19.83 7.31
C ALA A 881 -9.79 -21.31 7.14
N THR A 882 -9.05 -21.86 8.11
CA THR A 882 -8.72 -23.28 8.12
C THR A 882 -9.86 -24.12 8.72
N PRO A 883 -10.10 -25.33 8.19
CA PRO A 883 -10.83 -26.38 8.90
C PRO A 883 -10.26 -26.59 10.31
N ASP A 884 -11.10 -27.06 11.22
CA ASP A 884 -10.80 -27.28 12.64
C ASP A 884 -10.42 -26.02 13.46
N GLY A 885 -10.27 -24.84 12.86
CA GLY A 885 -10.05 -23.57 13.58
C GLY A 885 -8.71 -23.51 14.29
N LEU A 886 -7.64 -23.88 13.60
CA LEU A 886 -6.27 -23.96 14.13
C LEU A 886 -5.54 -22.62 14.05
N GLY A 887 -5.74 -21.81 15.08
CA GLY A 887 -5.06 -20.52 15.27
C GLY A 887 -6.03 -19.37 15.50
N GLY A 888 -7.30 -19.53 15.14
CA GLY A 888 -8.37 -18.61 15.48
C GLY A 888 -8.24 -17.27 14.74
N PRO A 889 -8.70 -16.15 15.33
CA PRO A 889 -9.09 -14.97 14.56
C PRO A 889 -7.93 -14.15 13.97
N VAL A 890 -6.68 -14.56 14.22
CA VAL A 890 -5.45 -13.95 13.67
C VAL A 890 -4.68 -14.89 12.74
N HIS A 891 -5.25 -16.07 12.43
CA HIS A 891 -4.72 -17.05 11.49
C HIS A 891 -5.80 -17.43 10.45
N ASP A 892 -7.04 -17.61 10.93
CA ASP A 892 -8.23 -18.01 10.18
C ASP A 892 -9.05 -16.82 9.63
N ASP A 893 -8.45 -15.62 9.48
CA ASP A 893 -9.22 -14.46 9.05
C ASP A 893 -9.69 -14.54 7.59
N ASN A 894 -10.87 -13.97 7.34
CA ASN A 894 -11.60 -13.97 6.08
C ASN A 894 -12.06 -12.56 5.66
N SER A 895 -11.37 -11.49 6.08
CA SER A 895 -11.71 -10.09 5.78
C SER A 895 -11.03 -9.57 4.51
N VAL A 896 -11.65 -9.81 3.34
CA VAL A 896 -11.11 -9.37 2.04
C VAL A 896 -11.65 -8.01 1.56
N ALA A 897 -12.52 -7.36 2.35
CA ALA A 897 -13.23 -6.14 1.95
C ALA A 897 -12.27 -4.98 1.63
N VAL A 898 -11.24 -4.77 2.46
CA VAL A 898 -10.28 -3.68 2.30
C VAL A 898 -9.46 -3.76 1.01
N LEU A 899 -9.14 -4.97 0.53
CA LEU A 899 -8.47 -5.15 -0.75
C LEU A 899 -9.40 -4.77 -1.92
N ARG A 900 -10.71 -5.01 -1.78
CA ARG A 900 -11.72 -4.73 -2.81
C ARG A 900 -12.08 -3.24 -2.91
N ASP A 901 -11.80 -2.44 -1.88
CA ASP A 901 -11.94 -0.97 -1.90
C ASP A 901 -10.92 -0.30 -2.83
N VAL A 902 -9.70 -0.86 -2.93
CA VAL A 902 -8.58 -0.19 -3.61
C VAL A 902 -8.71 -0.23 -5.14
N PRO A 903 -8.84 0.92 -5.84
CA PRO A 903 -8.99 0.95 -7.29
C PRO A 903 -7.75 0.39 -8.01
N GLY A 904 -7.99 -0.34 -9.10
CA GLY A 904 -6.94 -0.86 -9.98
C GLY A 904 -6.23 -2.13 -9.52
N LEU A 905 -6.38 -2.56 -8.26
CA LEU A 905 -5.83 -3.84 -7.80
C LEU A 905 -6.34 -5.03 -8.64
N VAL A 906 -5.55 -6.09 -8.65
CA VAL A 906 -5.95 -7.42 -9.14
C VAL A 906 -5.89 -8.38 -7.95
N ILE A 907 -7.02 -8.98 -7.56
CA ILE A 907 -7.07 -9.96 -6.47
C ILE A 907 -7.39 -11.32 -7.06
N ALA A 908 -6.44 -12.27 -6.95
CA ALA A 908 -6.56 -13.65 -7.37
C ALA A 908 -6.73 -14.58 -6.16
N VAL A 909 -7.55 -15.63 -6.29
CA VAL A 909 -7.71 -16.70 -5.30
C VAL A 909 -7.65 -18.05 -6.02
N PRO A 910 -6.52 -18.77 -6.00
CA PRO A 910 -6.38 -20.06 -6.64
C PRO A 910 -6.90 -21.20 -5.76
N ALA A 911 -8.03 -21.82 -6.12
CA ALA A 911 -8.56 -22.96 -5.36
C ALA A 911 -7.85 -24.28 -5.66
N ARG A 912 -7.54 -24.57 -6.94
CA ARG A 912 -6.94 -25.84 -7.38
C ARG A 912 -5.46 -25.74 -7.82
N PRO A 913 -4.67 -26.83 -7.73
CA PRO A 913 -3.25 -26.82 -8.12
C PRO A 913 -3.02 -26.56 -9.61
N ASP A 914 -3.92 -27.03 -10.49
CA ASP A 914 -3.84 -26.83 -11.94
C ASP A 914 -4.21 -25.39 -12.37
N ASP A 915 -4.92 -24.65 -11.52
CA ASP A 915 -5.25 -23.22 -11.71
C ASP A 915 -4.20 -22.27 -11.14
N ALA A 916 -3.59 -22.62 -10.01
CA ALA A 916 -2.64 -21.75 -9.30
C ALA A 916 -1.45 -21.34 -10.17
N ALA A 917 -0.86 -22.28 -10.90
CA ALA A 917 0.31 -22.03 -11.73
C ALA A 917 0.05 -21.06 -12.91
N PRO A 918 -0.98 -21.23 -13.76
CA PRO A 918 -1.30 -20.26 -14.80
C PRO A 918 -1.83 -18.94 -14.24
N MET A 919 -2.56 -18.92 -13.11
CA MET A 919 -2.99 -17.66 -12.47
C MET A 919 -1.80 -16.85 -11.95
N LEU A 920 -0.81 -17.48 -11.31
CA LEU A 920 0.39 -16.79 -10.83
C LEU A 920 1.22 -16.24 -12.01
N ARG A 921 1.34 -17.00 -13.10
CA ARG A 921 1.95 -16.51 -14.36
C ARG A 921 1.21 -15.28 -14.90
N THR A 922 -0.12 -15.26 -14.87
CA THR A 922 -0.91 -14.08 -15.25
C THR A 922 -0.67 -12.89 -14.32
N CYS A 923 -0.56 -13.08 -13.00
CA CYS A 923 -0.23 -11.99 -12.07
C CYS A 923 1.17 -11.43 -12.31
N LEU A 924 2.20 -12.28 -12.45
CA LEU A 924 3.57 -11.86 -12.77
C LEU A 924 3.64 -11.10 -14.09
N ALA A 925 2.97 -11.60 -15.14
CA ALA A 925 2.89 -10.92 -16.43
C ALA A 925 2.09 -9.60 -16.37
N SER A 926 1.03 -9.51 -15.56
CA SER A 926 0.26 -8.27 -15.38
C SER A 926 1.10 -7.20 -14.66
N ALA A 927 1.77 -7.58 -13.59
CA ALA A 927 2.72 -6.70 -12.90
C ALA A 927 3.83 -6.21 -13.86
N ALA A 928 4.51 -7.12 -14.58
CA ALA A 928 5.60 -6.77 -15.49
C ALA A 928 5.17 -5.91 -16.70
N VAL A 929 4.00 -6.17 -17.30
CA VAL A 929 3.55 -5.50 -18.54
C VAL A 929 2.78 -4.21 -18.24
N ASP A 930 1.84 -4.27 -17.30
CA ASP A 930 0.87 -3.19 -17.01
C ASP A 930 1.27 -2.35 -15.79
N GLY A 931 2.22 -2.81 -14.97
CA GLY A 931 2.58 -2.17 -13.70
C GLY A 931 1.66 -2.53 -12.54
N SER A 932 0.77 -3.53 -12.74
CA SER A 932 -0.27 -3.90 -11.79
C SER A 932 0.29 -4.29 -10.41
N VAL A 933 -0.43 -3.87 -9.37
CA VAL A 933 -0.32 -4.43 -8.02
C VAL A 933 -1.29 -5.60 -7.95
N CYS A 934 -0.76 -6.82 -7.92
CA CYS A 934 -1.53 -8.04 -7.76
C CYS A 934 -1.47 -8.51 -6.30
N VAL A 935 -2.59 -8.96 -5.75
CA VAL A 935 -2.67 -9.74 -4.52
C VAL A 935 -3.09 -11.16 -4.89
N PHE A 936 -2.29 -12.13 -4.46
CA PHE A 936 -2.47 -13.55 -4.68
C PHE A 936 -2.81 -14.17 -3.32
N LEU A 937 -4.11 -14.24 -3.02
CA LEU A 937 -4.67 -14.68 -1.76
C LEU A 937 -4.82 -16.21 -1.79
N GLU A 938 -3.89 -16.88 -1.13
CA GLU A 938 -3.73 -18.33 -1.17
C GLU A 938 -4.58 -18.99 -0.06
N PRO A 939 -5.57 -19.86 -0.40
CA PRO A 939 -6.42 -20.53 0.60
C PRO A 939 -5.57 -21.52 1.43
N ALA A 940 -5.27 -21.13 2.67
CA ALA A 940 -4.24 -21.80 3.46
C ALA A 940 -4.56 -23.27 3.78
N ALA A 941 -5.85 -23.59 3.94
CA ALA A 941 -6.32 -24.96 4.14
C ALA A 941 -5.98 -25.92 2.98
N LEU A 942 -5.97 -25.42 1.74
CA LEU A 942 -5.85 -26.23 0.54
C LEU A 942 -4.41 -26.47 0.10
N TYR A 943 -3.41 -25.83 0.72
CA TYR A 943 -1.99 -25.94 0.37
C TYR A 943 -1.49 -27.39 0.19
N HIS A 944 -1.89 -28.25 1.12
CA HIS A 944 -1.45 -29.65 1.20
C HIS A 944 -2.59 -30.65 1.06
N ALA A 945 -3.81 -30.17 0.76
CA ALA A 945 -4.95 -31.01 0.45
C ALA A 945 -4.67 -31.88 -0.79
N ARG A 946 -4.98 -33.17 -0.67
CA ARG A 946 -4.80 -34.19 -1.72
C ARG A 946 -6.12 -34.69 -2.26
N ASP A 947 -7.08 -34.86 -1.37
CA ASP A 947 -8.32 -35.58 -1.64
C ASP A 947 -9.50 -34.62 -1.80
N LEU A 948 -10.48 -35.01 -2.63
CA LEU A 948 -11.69 -34.22 -2.83
C LEU A 948 -12.93 -34.87 -2.20
N TYR A 949 -13.18 -36.15 -2.43
CA TYR A 949 -14.41 -36.82 -2.02
C TYR A 949 -14.18 -37.79 -0.85
N ALA A 950 -13.18 -38.67 -0.96
CA ALA A 950 -12.85 -39.71 0.00
C ALA A 950 -11.35 -39.74 0.35
N GLU A 951 -11.02 -40.18 1.56
CA GLU A 951 -9.63 -40.28 2.04
C GLU A 951 -8.77 -41.15 1.11
N GLY A 952 -7.67 -40.57 0.61
CA GLY A 952 -6.74 -41.20 -0.30
C GLY A 952 -7.17 -41.22 -1.79
N ASP A 953 -8.23 -40.50 -2.19
CA ASP A 953 -8.63 -40.44 -3.60
C ASP A 953 -7.68 -39.64 -4.51
N GLY A 954 -6.96 -38.64 -3.97
CA GLY A 954 -6.04 -37.80 -4.73
C GLY A 954 -6.71 -36.82 -5.73
N GLU A 955 -8.05 -36.70 -5.74
CA GLU A 955 -8.82 -35.95 -6.74
C GLU A 955 -8.73 -34.41 -6.59
N TRP A 956 -8.08 -33.92 -5.53
CA TRP A 956 -7.72 -32.50 -5.40
C TRP A 956 -6.34 -32.15 -5.97
N LEU A 957 -5.50 -33.16 -6.25
CA LEU A 957 -4.24 -32.93 -6.94
C LEU A 957 -4.47 -32.40 -8.37
N GLY A 958 -3.47 -31.74 -8.94
CA GLY A 958 -3.54 -31.21 -10.31
C GLY A 958 -2.25 -31.43 -11.09
N GLU A 959 -2.36 -31.65 -12.40
CA GLU A 959 -1.20 -31.70 -13.29
C GLU A 959 -0.55 -30.32 -13.43
N TYR A 960 0.78 -30.28 -13.40
CA TYR A 960 1.51 -29.08 -13.82
C TYR A 960 1.68 -29.09 -15.33
N ALA A 961 1.08 -28.12 -16.02
CA ALA A 961 1.17 -28.04 -17.48
C ALA A 961 2.62 -27.85 -17.97
N GLU A 962 3.04 -28.63 -18.96
CA GLU A 962 4.29 -28.45 -19.70
C GLU A 962 4.37 -27.04 -20.35
N PRO A 963 5.55 -26.43 -20.50
CA PRO A 963 5.70 -25.09 -21.09
C PRO A 963 4.97 -24.88 -22.41
N GLY A 964 4.97 -25.87 -23.31
CA GLY A 964 4.25 -25.81 -24.59
C GLY A 964 2.73 -25.59 -24.47
N ARG A 965 2.11 -25.89 -23.33
CA ARG A 965 0.68 -25.68 -23.08
C ARG A 965 0.34 -24.36 -22.37
N TRP A 966 1.30 -23.66 -21.78
CA TRP A 966 1.03 -22.47 -20.95
C TRP A 966 0.26 -21.35 -21.68
N ALA A 967 0.47 -21.20 -23.00
CA ALA A 967 -0.25 -20.22 -23.81
C ALA A 967 -1.75 -20.58 -24.00
N GLY A 968 -2.07 -21.88 -24.14
CA GLY A 968 -3.45 -22.37 -24.25
C GLY A 968 -4.15 -22.51 -22.89
N GLY A 969 -3.40 -22.86 -21.84
CA GLY A 969 -3.85 -22.90 -20.46
C GLY A 969 -3.75 -21.56 -19.71
N HIS A 970 -3.58 -20.44 -20.43
CA HIS A 970 -3.52 -19.12 -19.82
C HIS A 970 -4.87 -18.75 -19.20
N VAL A 971 -4.87 -18.28 -17.95
CA VAL A 971 -6.07 -17.80 -17.24
C VAL A 971 -6.06 -16.26 -17.24
N PRO A 972 -6.90 -15.58 -18.04
CA PRO A 972 -6.95 -14.12 -18.04
C PRO A 972 -7.57 -13.58 -16.75
N VAL A 973 -7.12 -12.38 -16.33
CA VAL A 973 -7.70 -11.63 -15.21
C VAL A 973 -9.21 -11.42 -15.43
N GLY A 974 -10.03 -11.75 -14.43
CA GLY A 974 -11.49 -11.61 -14.50
C GLY A 974 -12.20 -12.69 -15.32
N ARG A 975 -11.63 -13.91 -15.42
CA ARG A 975 -12.30 -15.09 -16.02
C ARG A 975 -12.46 -16.22 -15.00
N ALA A 976 -13.68 -16.75 -14.90
CA ALA A 976 -14.03 -17.83 -13.98
C ALA A 976 -13.57 -19.22 -14.50
N ARG A 977 -13.71 -20.25 -13.67
CA ARG A 977 -13.75 -21.68 -14.07
C ARG A 977 -15.08 -22.28 -13.66
N VAL A 978 -15.53 -23.31 -14.38
CA VAL A 978 -16.83 -23.94 -14.17
C VAL A 978 -16.64 -25.44 -14.17
N TYR A 979 -17.26 -26.10 -13.19
CA TYR A 979 -17.32 -27.55 -13.04
C TYR A 979 -18.80 -27.97 -13.10
N GLY A 980 -19.10 -29.04 -13.84
CA GLY A 980 -20.45 -29.62 -13.89
C GLY A 980 -20.49 -30.95 -13.14
N VAL A 981 -21.52 -31.15 -12.32
CA VAL A 981 -21.77 -32.39 -11.55
C VAL A 981 -23.25 -32.77 -11.74
N GLY A 982 -23.55 -34.05 -11.94
CA GLY A 982 -24.88 -34.49 -12.36
C GLY A 982 -25.26 -33.95 -13.76
N SER A 983 -26.51 -33.52 -13.97
CA SER A 983 -26.95 -32.86 -15.21
C SER A 983 -26.30 -31.47 -15.42
N ALA A 984 -25.88 -30.81 -14.34
CA ALA A 984 -25.49 -29.40 -14.31
C ALA A 984 -26.55 -28.44 -14.89
N GLU A 985 -27.84 -28.71 -14.69
CA GLU A 985 -28.96 -27.88 -15.18
C GLU A 985 -29.86 -27.29 -14.06
N ASP A 986 -29.83 -27.82 -12.84
CA ASP A 986 -30.80 -27.47 -11.79
C ASP A 986 -30.39 -26.27 -10.91
N VAL A 987 -29.09 -26.10 -10.62
CA VAL A 987 -28.57 -25.04 -9.74
C VAL A 987 -27.14 -24.61 -10.10
N THR A 988 -26.87 -23.31 -10.03
CA THR A 988 -25.52 -22.73 -10.16
C THR A 988 -25.01 -22.23 -8.81
N ILE A 989 -24.01 -22.91 -8.25
CA ILE A 989 -23.23 -22.46 -7.10
C ILE A 989 -22.12 -21.53 -7.58
N ILE A 990 -21.98 -20.36 -6.96
CA ILE A 990 -20.92 -19.37 -7.27
C ILE A 990 -20.04 -19.17 -6.04
N THR A 991 -18.73 -19.40 -6.16
CA THR A 991 -17.82 -19.46 -5.00
C THR A 991 -16.34 -19.25 -5.38
N PHE A 992 -15.43 -19.30 -4.42
CA PHE A 992 -13.98 -19.13 -4.57
C PHE A 992 -13.26 -19.82 -3.39
N GLY A 993 -11.93 -19.97 -3.48
CA GLY A 993 -11.10 -20.45 -2.36
C GLY A 993 -11.50 -21.83 -1.82
N ASN A 994 -11.56 -21.95 -0.49
CA ASN A 994 -12.04 -23.15 0.21
C ASN A 994 -13.50 -23.48 -0.17
N GLY A 995 -14.28 -22.44 -0.50
CA GLY A 995 -15.65 -22.58 -0.99
C GLY A 995 -15.79 -23.46 -2.24
N VAL A 996 -14.76 -23.54 -3.11
CA VAL A 996 -14.79 -24.42 -4.30
C VAL A 996 -14.72 -25.89 -3.88
N TRP A 997 -13.82 -26.25 -2.96
CA TRP A 997 -13.68 -27.62 -2.44
C TRP A 997 -14.97 -28.08 -1.75
N MET A 998 -15.51 -27.26 -0.83
CA MET A 998 -16.78 -27.55 -0.16
C MET A 998 -17.97 -27.64 -1.13
N SER A 999 -18.02 -26.77 -2.15
CA SER A 999 -19.12 -26.76 -3.11
C SER A 999 -19.10 -27.95 -4.08
N LEU A 1000 -17.92 -28.48 -4.42
CA LEU A 1000 -17.80 -29.69 -5.25
C LEU A 1000 -18.23 -30.95 -4.47
N ARG A 1001 -17.94 -31.01 -3.17
CA ARG A 1001 -18.41 -32.09 -2.28
C ARG A 1001 -19.92 -32.04 -2.09
N ALA A 1002 -20.47 -30.85 -1.80
CA ALA A 1002 -21.91 -30.62 -1.76
C ALA A 1002 -22.60 -30.95 -3.12
N ALA A 1003 -21.98 -30.59 -4.25
CA ALA A 1003 -22.49 -30.92 -5.58
C ALA A 1003 -22.53 -32.43 -5.87
N SER A 1004 -21.58 -33.21 -5.32
CA SER A 1004 -21.61 -34.68 -5.42
C SER A 1004 -22.80 -35.26 -4.66
N ALA A 1005 -23.00 -34.85 -3.40
CA ALA A 1005 -24.15 -35.30 -2.59
C ALA A 1005 -25.50 -34.90 -3.20
N LEU A 1006 -25.58 -33.72 -3.83
CA LEU A 1006 -26.75 -33.30 -4.60
C LEU A 1006 -26.97 -34.16 -5.85
N ALA A 1007 -25.90 -34.60 -6.53
CA ALA A 1007 -26.01 -35.49 -7.68
C ALA A 1007 -26.51 -36.91 -7.31
N ASP A 1008 -26.19 -37.40 -6.11
CA ASP A 1008 -26.78 -38.63 -5.55
C ASP A 1008 -28.29 -38.50 -5.29
N GLU A 1009 -28.77 -37.27 -5.01
CA GLU A 1009 -30.20 -36.90 -4.97
C GLU A 1009 -30.81 -36.63 -6.36
N GLY A 1010 -30.02 -36.76 -7.43
CA GLY A 1010 -30.43 -36.49 -8.82
C GLY A 1010 -30.42 -35.02 -9.25
N ILE A 1011 -29.84 -34.13 -8.44
CA ILE A 1011 -29.81 -32.68 -8.66
C ILE A 1011 -28.50 -32.27 -9.35
N GLY A 1012 -28.58 -31.77 -10.58
CA GLY A 1012 -27.40 -31.31 -11.32
C GLY A 1012 -26.92 -29.92 -10.91
N THR A 1013 -25.64 -29.83 -10.58
CA THR A 1013 -25.02 -28.61 -10.04
C THR A 1013 -23.90 -28.10 -10.95
N ARG A 1014 -23.89 -26.80 -11.24
CA ARG A 1014 -22.72 -26.05 -11.73
C ARG A 1014 -21.99 -25.45 -10.54
N VAL A 1015 -20.69 -25.68 -10.41
CA VAL A 1015 -19.84 -24.92 -9.47
C VAL A 1015 -18.99 -23.94 -10.28
N VAL A 1016 -19.18 -22.65 -10.03
CA VAL A 1016 -18.45 -21.55 -10.66
C VAL A 1016 -17.40 -21.03 -9.67
N ASP A 1017 -16.13 -21.32 -9.94
CA ASP A 1017 -15.00 -20.72 -9.25
C ASP A 1017 -14.70 -19.35 -9.87
N LEU A 1018 -14.82 -18.29 -9.06
CA LEU A 1018 -14.54 -16.92 -9.48
C LEU A 1018 -13.11 -16.75 -10.01
N ARG A 1019 -12.12 -17.43 -9.41
CA ARG A 1019 -10.66 -17.19 -9.50
C ARG A 1019 -10.17 -15.78 -9.16
N TRP A 1020 -11.00 -14.75 -9.36
CA TRP A 1020 -10.66 -13.33 -9.23
C TRP A 1020 -11.73 -12.59 -8.43
N LEU A 1021 -11.32 -11.90 -7.37
CA LEU A 1021 -12.22 -11.08 -6.53
C LEU A 1021 -12.25 -9.61 -6.96
N ALA A 1022 -11.20 -9.15 -7.64
CA ALA A 1022 -11.15 -7.86 -8.31
C ALA A 1022 -10.28 -7.97 -9.58
N PRO A 1023 -10.78 -7.59 -10.77
CA PRO A 1023 -12.20 -7.43 -11.09
C PRO A 1023 -12.96 -8.76 -10.98
N LEU A 1024 -14.24 -8.71 -10.62
CA LEU A 1024 -15.12 -9.89 -10.66
C LEU A 1024 -15.36 -10.37 -12.10
N PRO A 1025 -15.52 -11.68 -12.35
CA PRO A 1025 -15.75 -12.25 -13.69
C PRO A 1025 -17.20 -12.11 -14.19
N VAL A 1026 -17.74 -10.88 -14.15
CA VAL A 1026 -19.17 -10.55 -14.36
C VAL A 1026 -19.79 -11.25 -15.58
N ALA A 1027 -19.10 -11.26 -16.73
CA ALA A 1027 -19.61 -11.89 -17.95
C ALA A 1027 -19.75 -13.42 -17.86
N ASP A 1028 -18.88 -14.12 -17.12
CA ASP A 1028 -19.05 -15.55 -16.85
C ASP A 1028 -20.13 -15.79 -15.79
N LEU A 1029 -20.26 -14.91 -14.80
CA LEU A 1029 -21.26 -15.02 -13.73
C LEU A 1029 -22.68 -14.97 -14.29
N ILE A 1030 -22.99 -13.95 -15.10
CA ILE A 1030 -24.32 -13.80 -15.71
C ILE A 1030 -24.64 -15.00 -16.62
N ARG A 1031 -23.64 -15.50 -17.36
CA ARG A 1031 -23.77 -16.61 -18.30
C ARG A 1031 -24.11 -17.94 -17.60
N GLU A 1032 -23.42 -18.28 -16.51
CA GLU A 1032 -23.70 -19.52 -15.75
C GLU A 1032 -24.90 -19.39 -14.80
N ALA A 1033 -25.20 -18.19 -14.30
CA ALA A 1033 -26.43 -17.91 -13.56
C ALA A 1033 -27.68 -18.12 -14.44
N SER A 1034 -27.63 -17.58 -15.66
CA SER A 1034 -28.75 -17.67 -16.61
C SER A 1034 -28.96 -19.08 -17.16
N ALA A 1035 -27.97 -19.98 -17.05
CA ALA A 1035 -28.05 -21.36 -17.52
C ALA A 1035 -29.00 -22.24 -16.67
N THR A 1036 -29.21 -21.90 -15.39
CA THR A 1036 -30.06 -22.66 -14.45
C THR A 1036 -31.21 -21.83 -13.87
N GLY A 1037 -31.11 -20.49 -13.91
CA GLY A 1037 -32.09 -19.59 -13.30
C GLY A 1037 -32.18 -19.68 -11.76
N ARG A 1038 -31.24 -20.40 -11.13
CA ARG A 1038 -31.20 -20.71 -9.69
C ARG A 1038 -29.76 -20.60 -9.18
N VAL A 1039 -29.41 -19.45 -8.61
CA VAL A 1039 -28.06 -19.15 -8.09
C VAL A 1039 -27.95 -19.31 -6.58
N LEU A 1040 -26.95 -20.07 -6.13
CA LEU A 1040 -26.49 -20.09 -4.75
C LEU A 1040 -25.08 -19.47 -4.66
N VAL A 1041 -24.99 -18.25 -4.14
CA VAL A 1041 -23.69 -17.64 -3.82
C VAL A 1041 -23.17 -18.24 -2.53
N VAL A 1042 -22.00 -18.87 -2.56
CA VAL A 1042 -21.32 -19.48 -1.40
C VAL A 1042 -20.05 -18.67 -1.14
N ASP A 1043 -20.07 -17.96 -0.02
CA ASP A 1043 -19.12 -16.90 0.31
C ASP A 1043 -18.46 -17.20 1.66
N GLU A 1044 -17.25 -17.74 1.68
CA GLU A 1044 -16.58 -18.09 2.94
C GLU A 1044 -16.13 -16.86 3.76
N THR A 1045 -16.23 -15.67 3.17
CA THR A 1045 -16.01 -14.40 3.88
C THR A 1045 -17.26 -13.99 4.66
N ARG A 1046 -17.11 -13.00 5.56
CA ARG A 1046 -18.18 -12.59 6.48
C ARG A 1046 -19.40 -12.09 5.73
N ARG A 1047 -20.60 -12.29 6.31
CA ARG A 1047 -21.87 -11.93 5.68
C ARG A 1047 -21.90 -10.46 5.28
N SER A 1048 -21.39 -9.55 6.11
CA SER A 1048 -21.29 -8.12 5.83
C SER A 1048 -19.91 -7.78 5.27
N GLY A 1049 -19.86 -7.10 4.11
CA GLY A 1049 -18.62 -6.77 3.40
C GLY A 1049 -18.01 -7.91 2.57
N GLY A 1050 -18.65 -9.09 2.59
CA GLY A 1050 -18.20 -10.29 1.88
C GLY A 1050 -18.23 -10.17 0.35
N VAL A 1051 -17.56 -11.10 -0.33
CA VAL A 1051 -17.47 -11.13 -1.80
C VAL A 1051 -18.85 -11.23 -2.45
N GLY A 1052 -19.74 -12.02 -1.84
CA GLY A 1052 -21.05 -12.33 -2.38
C GLY A 1052 -22.00 -11.14 -2.48
N GLU A 1053 -21.72 -10.03 -1.80
CA GLU A 1053 -22.44 -8.76 -2.01
C GLU A 1053 -22.20 -8.21 -3.41
N GLY A 1054 -20.95 -8.23 -3.88
CA GLY A 1054 -20.57 -7.81 -5.23
C GLY A 1054 -21.08 -8.75 -6.32
N VAL A 1055 -21.16 -10.06 -6.01
CA VAL A 1055 -21.76 -11.06 -6.92
C VAL A 1055 -23.26 -10.82 -7.08
N ILE A 1056 -23.99 -10.58 -5.98
CA ILE A 1056 -25.43 -10.28 -6.04
C ILE A 1056 -25.70 -8.95 -6.74
N ALA A 1057 -24.92 -7.90 -6.46
CA ALA A 1057 -25.02 -6.62 -7.18
C ALA A 1057 -24.82 -6.80 -8.69
N ALA A 1058 -23.73 -7.47 -9.11
CA ALA A 1058 -23.44 -7.70 -10.52
C ALA A 1058 -24.52 -8.53 -11.26
N LEU A 1059 -25.27 -9.39 -10.57
CA LEU A 1059 -26.43 -10.09 -11.14
C LEU A 1059 -27.64 -9.15 -11.27
N VAL A 1060 -27.94 -8.34 -10.23
CA VAL A 1060 -29.05 -7.38 -10.24
C VAL A 1060 -28.85 -6.29 -11.30
N ASP A 1061 -27.65 -5.70 -11.37
CA ASP A 1061 -27.30 -4.65 -12.35
C ASP A 1061 -27.36 -5.17 -13.80
N ALA A 1062 -27.12 -6.47 -14.00
CA ALA A 1062 -27.26 -7.16 -15.28
C ALA A 1062 -28.70 -7.59 -15.62
N GLY A 1063 -29.68 -7.30 -14.75
CA GLY A 1063 -31.08 -7.65 -14.96
C GLY A 1063 -31.40 -9.14 -14.78
N TYR A 1064 -30.62 -9.89 -13.98
CA TYR A 1064 -30.90 -11.29 -13.68
C TYR A 1064 -32.21 -11.45 -12.90
N VAL A 1065 -33.21 -12.09 -13.52
CA VAL A 1065 -34.57 -12.31 -12.96
C VAL A 1065 -34.75 -13.67 -12.28
N GLY A 1066 -33.73 -14.52 -12.27
CA GLY A 1066 -33.80 -15.85 -11.66
C GLY A 1066 -33.76 -15.81 -10.13
N ALA A 1067 -33.97 -16.97 -9.50
CA ALA A 1067 -33.84 -17.08 -8.06
C ALA A 1067 -32.37 -16.95 -7.65
N ALA A 1068 -32.11 -16.22 -6.55
CA ALA A 1068 -30.78 -16.07 -5.97
C ALA A 1068 -30.84 -16.20 -4.43
N ARG A 1069 -29.85 -16.87 -3.83
CA ARG A 1069 -29.64 -17.00 -2.39
C ARG A 1069 -28.15 -16.88 -2.08
N ARG A 1070 -27.79 -16.37 -0.90
CA ARG A 1070 -26.42 -16.40 -0.38
C ARG A 1070 -26.31 -17.24 0.90
N VAL A 1071 -25.29 -18.09 0.96
CA VAL A 1071 -24.74 -18.73 2.15
C VAL A 1071 -23.39 -18.06 2.41
N ALA A 1072 -23.17 -17.57 3.63
CA ALA A 1072 -21.95 -16.86 4.00
C ALA A 1072 -21.58 -17.11 5.46
N ALA A 1073 -20.33 -16.85 5.83
CA ALA A 1073 -19.90 -16.91 7.22
C ALA A 1073 -20.64 -15.86 8.08
N VAL A 1074 -20.86 -16.15 9.36
CA VAL A 1074 -21.50 -15.25 10.32
C VAL A 1074 -20.59 -14.03 10.57
N ASP A 1075 -21.18 -12.87 10.83
CA ASP A 1075 -20.46 -11.65 11.19
C ASP A 1075 -19.86 -11.77 12.60
N SER A 1076 -18.72 -12.46 12.67
CA SER A 1076 -18.00 -12.81 13.89
C SER A 1076 -16.49 -12.83 13.63
N PHE A 1077 -15.70 -12.79 14.69
CA PHE A 1077 -14.33 -13.32 14.68
C PHE A 1077 -14.39 -14.86 14.66
N VAL A 1078 -13.40 -15.52 14.02
CA VAL A 1078 -13.33 -16.99 13.98
C VAL A 1078 -12.76 -17.51 15.31
N PRO A 1079 -13.51 -18.30 16.11
CA PRO A 1079 -13.02 -18.88 17.36
C PRO A 1079 -12.15 -20.13 17.10
N LEU A 1080 -11.41 -20.57 18.12
CA LEU A 1080 -10.60 -21.79 18.06
C LEU A 1080 -11.43 -23.07 18.05
N GLY A 1081 -10.92 -24.11 17.39
CA GLY A 1081 -11.45 -25.47 17.49
C GLY A 1081 -12.83 -25.67 16.83
N PRO A 1082 -13.60 -26.68 17.27
CA PRO A 1082 -14.94 -27.00 16.72
C PRO A 1082 -15.99 -25.88 16.80
N ALA A 1083 -15.69 -24.76 17.47
CA ALA A 1083 -16.52 -23.56 17.42
C ALA A 1083 -16.39 -22.80 16.07
N ALA A 1084 -15.29 -22.96 15.33
CA ALA A 1084 -15.08 -22.33 14.02
C ALA A 1084 -16.18 -22.74 13.02
N GLY A 1085 -16.48 -24.04 12.95
CA GLY A 1085 -17.58 -24.61 12.16
C GLY A 1085 -19.00 -24.21 12.62
N ARG A 1086 -19.15 -23.32 13.60
CA ARG A 1086 -20.42 -22.68 13.97
C ARG A 1086 -20.59 -21.27 13.40
N VAL A 1087 -19.51 -20.66 12.91
CA VAL A 1087 -19.52 -19.31 12.30
C VAL A 1087 -19.04 -19.31 10.85
N LEU A 1088 -18.24 -20.29 10.43
CA LEU A 1088 -17.81 -20.48 9.04
C LEU A 1088 -18.91 -21.14 8.19
N VAL A 1089 -18.71 -21.15 6.87
CA VAL A 1089 -19.51 -21.93 5.92
C VAL A 1089 -19.21 -23.43 6.08
N SER A 1090 -20.21 -24.28 5.81
CA SER A 1090 -20.06 -25.75 5.81
C SER A 1090 -20.77 -26.39 4.60
N GLU A 1091 -20.38 -27.62 4.26
CA GLU A 1091 -21.02 -28.44 3.22
C GLU A 1091 -22.54 -28.58 3.45
N ASP A 1092 -22.98 -28.87 4.69
CA ASP A 1092 -24.40 -28.91 5.07
C ASP A 1092 -25.15 -27.62 4.73
N ALA A 1093 -24.53 -26.46 5.00
CA ALA A 1093 -25.14 -25.15 4.74
C ALA A 1093 -25.26 -24.87 3.23
N ILE A 1094 -24.31 -25.36 2.43
CA ILE A 1094 -24.34 -25.28 0.96
C ILE A 1094 -25.45 -26.19 0.42
N THR A 1095 -25.44 -27.48 0.76
CA THR A 1095 -26.42 -28.48 0.32
C THR A 1095 -27.84 -28.07 0.71
N GLN A 1096 -28.07 -27.68 1.96
CA GLN A 1096 -29.38 -27.20 2.40
C GLN A 1096 -29.75 -25.85 1.76
N GLY A 1097 -28.76 -25.00 1.45
CA GLY A 1097 -28.94 -23.78 0.68
C GLY A 1097 -29.50 -24.06 -0.73
N ALA A 1098 -28.94 -25.06 -1.42
CA ALA A 1098 -29.39 -25.51 -2.73
C ALA A 1098 -30.79 -26.14 -2.68
N ARG A 1099 -31.05 -27.10 -1.78
CA ARG A 1099 -32.39 -27.69 -1.59
C ARG A 1099 -33.46 -26.61 -1.32
N THR A 1100 -33.14 -25.61 -0.50
CA THR A 1100 -34.07 -24.49 -0.20
C THR A 1100 -34.30 -23.54 -1.38
N LEU A 1101 -33.41 -23.54 -2.38
CA LEU A 1101 -33.55 -22.77 -3.61
C LEU A 1101 -34.33 -23.52 -4.68
N LEU A 1102 -34.21 -24.85 -4.73
CA LEU A 1102 -34.93 -25.76 -5.64
C LEU A 1102 -36.40 -25.97 -5.23
N ALA A 1103 -36.71 -25.83 -3.94
CA ALA A 1103 -38.06 -25.83 -3.39
C ALA A 1103 -38.86 -24.52 -3.63
N ARG A 1104 -38.43 -23.70 -4.61
CA ARG A 1104 -39.04 -22.44 -5.04
C ARG A 1104 -39.22 -22.43 -6.55
#